data_AF-A0A3Q2UJ91-F1
#
_entry.id   AF-A0A3Q2UJ91-F1
#
_cell.length_a   1.000
_cell.length_b   1.000
_cell.length_c   1.000
_cell.angle_alpha   90.00
_cell.angle_beta   90.00
_cell.angle_gamma   90.00
#
_symmetry.space_group_name_H-M   'P 1'
#
loop_
_entity.id
_entity.type
_entity.pdbx_description
1 polymer ?
#
loop_
_entity_poly.entity_id
_entity_poly.type
_entity_poly.pdbx_seq_one_letter_code
_entity_poly.pdbx_strand_id
1 'polypeptide(L)'
;MASPKPAQMEHEEFLTDLDRMTKRLQEDGLPPQAGAEERQRHLWQQLLSTEATLQSVSEELQTLRTQQANEMKEVESYVAHIRALLEERECLTAEYEKDNEDLRHELHQIRHQQEIQSKEMAEMLSQEDLGEIGLSSPSEQVAYLLVERATLLERLEAAEGKLESHPLAVHTNNGDHQEQIQIVGENLRQQREDMHKTIDHMAKAHSEISRERTERQRLERDLEEASRRLAMAHQDIRRLNNELDAAKNDNQDPCDMMKLQRSKEQNDRLDEENMALRERVRVIESEKKILMDQVAKSNAIKEDLKIKSSESENRVSAVSAQEKDQVHKRCQEAVEDGLVQVRELQRQLQRLRKEQEELEERNEELEALLGEAQNASKEERHRHEGEVEGLHRRIKSLEAELKKQEEKLKNGEEGKATESYLHAHLRDSSQERMALLEARLTEEKEWRKQLELDLTAAQAALKKDKEALQIGERELKKLRLEVGGLRTECQQGKTLIKGLTQVKGEKAVLEEKVAQMERAYSRLQSELEHRDGDQTLGKMMENRLQADQTQQRVDSLNVELGRLRSSHDALREEMASERQKAAELQAELSNAVHLKLEAEGKRERLELEVQRLTKQLQWHQEQLSSAREAVRCSQKAELHTANTGFRPESAEKARVEGLDQLSSLKKEINVLEDKLEEERQLASQHQMALQAQINEAQAHIKSQDSVLSQKAEEAKQMKQDVQRAQSLFTSAEKELRYEKEKSLDLKRHNTLLEQEKLKLGAELKQAQSKLVQLEQKLQTQDGECDRQQQKVRELELQLIRSSTAGSTTASLQEELQAERARLIAADKKVSAGACWTMVPSG
;
A
#
# COMPACT_ATOMS: atom_id res chain seq x y z
N MET A 1 -40.64 86.86 -3.10
CA MET A 1 -40.92 86.01 -1.94
C MET A 1 -42.22 85.26 -2.17
N ALA A 2 -42.14 83.97 -2.46
CA ALA A 2 -43.20 82.97 -2.23
C ALA A 2 -42.58 81.60 -2.53
N SER A 3 -42.10 80.90 -1.50
CA SER A 3 -41.67 79.50 -1.63
C SER A 3 -42.91 78.61 -1.86
N PRO A 4 -42.88 77.65 -2.79
CA PRO A 4 -43.96 76.67 -2.90
C PRO A 4 -43.90 75.72 -1.69
N LYS A 5 -45.07 75.39 -1.14
CA LYS A 5 -45.23 74.61 0.09
C LYS A 5 -44.77 73.15 -0.10
N PRO A 6 -44.12 72.53 0.90
CA PRO A 6 -43.69 71.13 0.87
C PRO A 6 -44.84 70.10 0.82
N ALA A 7 -46.09 70.51 0.99
CA ALA A 7 -47.25 69.61 1.02
C ALA A 7 -47.72 69.08 -0.34
N GLN A 8 -47.19 69.58 -1.47
CA GLN A 8 -47.64 69.17 -2.82
C GLN A 8 -46.87 67.97 -3.39
N MET A 9 -45.60 67.75 -3.01
CA MET A 9 -44.79 66.63 -3.52
C MET A 9 -45.16 65.29 -2.89
N GLU A 10 -45.35 65.24 -1.57
CA GLU A 10 -45.79 64.01 -0.89
C GLU A 10 -47.18 63.56 -1.39
N HIS A 11 -48.03 64.51 -1.80
CA HIS A 11 -49.37 64.21 -2.31
C HIS A 11 -49.36 63.57 -3.71
N GLU A 12 -48.40 63.91 -4.58
CA GLU A 12 -48.28 63.32 -5.92
C GLU A 12 -47.72 61.88 -5.88
N GLU A 13 -46.70 61.60 -5.04
CA GLU A 13 -46.20 60.23 -4.84
C GLU A 13 -47.28 59.32 -4.23
N PHE A 14 -48.02 59.81 -3.23
CA PHE A 14 -49.09 59.03 -2.60
C PHE A 14 -50.22 58.70 -3.58
N LEU A 15 -50.55 59.60 -4.51
CA LEU A 15 -51.55 59.35 -5.56
C LEU A 15 -51.08 58.24 -6.52
N THR A 16 -49.79 58.21 -6.89
CA THR A 16 -49.25 57.19 -7.80
C THR A 16 -49.17 55.80 -7.16
N ASP A 17 -48.86 55.71 -5.87
CA ASP A 17 -48.85 54.44 -5.15
C ASP A 17 -50.27 53.93 -4.88
N LEU A 18 -51.23 54.83 -4.65
CA LEU A 18 -52.64 54.50 -4.53
C LEU A 18 -53.21 53.97 -5.86
N ASP A 19 -52.80 54.52 -6.99
CA ASP A 19 -53.16 54.04 -8.32
C ASP A 19 -52.56 52.65 -8.60
N ARG A 20 -51.30 52.41 -8.19
CA ARG A 20 -50.67 51.08 -8.28
C ARG A 20 -51.33 50.04 -7.37
N MET A 21 -51.71 50.44 -6.16
CA MET A 21 -52.50 49.59 -5.26
C MET A 21 -53.87 49.27 -5.86
N THR A 22 -54.54 50.28 -6.43
CA THR A 22 -55.86 50.11 -7.05
C THR A 22 -55.78 49.17 -8.26
N LYS A 23 -54.71 49.27 -9.06
CA LYS A 23 -54.46 48.37 -10.19
C LYS A 23 -54.22 46.93 -9.73
N ARG A 24 -53.40 46.71 -8.70
CA ARG A 24 -53.16 45.38 -8.11
C ARG A 24 -54.44 44.76 -7.54
N LEU A 25 -55.26 45.54 -6.85
CA LEU A 25 -56.55 45.08 -6.35
C LEU A 25 -57.50 44.65 -7.48
N GLN A 26 -57.48 45.35 -8.62
CA GLN A 26 -58.25 44.95 -9.81
C GLN A 26 -57.70 43.67 -10.45
N GLU A 27 -56.38 43.50 -10.50
CA GLU A 27 -55.71 42.27 -10.96
C GLU A 27 -56.03 41.06 -10.07
N ASP A 28 -56.19 41.29 -8.75
CA ASP A 28 -56.64 40.29 -7.78
C ASP A 28 -58.15 40.00 -7.83
N GLY A 29 -58.88 40.65 -8.74
CA GLY A 29 -60.29 40.39 -9.02
C GLY A 29 -61.30 41.27 -8.26
N LEU A 30 -60.87 42.33 -7.56
CA LEU A 30 -61.79 43.26 -6.91
C LEU A 30 -62.36 44.30 -7.90
N PRO A 31 -63.69 44.52 -7.91
CA PRO A 31 -64.30 45.48 -8.82
C PRO A 31 -63.94 46.94 -8.46
N PRO A 32 -63.83 47.85 -9.45
CA PRO A 32 -63.46 49.25 -9.23
C PRO A 32 -64.39 50.02 -8.27
N GLN A 33 -65.65 49.57 -8.12
CA GLN A 33 -66.67 50.14 -7.24
C GLN A 33 -66.69 49.56 -5.81
N ALA A 34 -65.76 48.65 -5.45
CA ALA A 34 -65.71 48.03 -4.13
C ALA A 34 -65.61 49.07 -3.00
N GLY A 35 -66.30 48.82 -1.88
CA GLY A 35 -66.26 49.72 -0.73
C GLY A 35 -64.85 49.81 -0.12
N ALA A 36 -64.56 50.90 0.61
CA ALA A 36 -63.27 51.04 1.30
C ALA A 36 -63.00 49.88 2.27
N GLU A 37 -64.04 49.38 2.96
CA GLU A 37 -63.94 48.22 3.86
C GLU A 37 -63.60 46.92 3.11
N GLU A 38 -64.15 46.69 1.92
CA GLU A 38 -63.88 45.47 1.14
C GLU A 38 -62.43 45.44 0.64
N ARG A 39 -61.93 46.58 0.15
CA ARG A 39 -60.52 46.73 -0.24
C ARG A 39 -59.58 46.54 0.94
N GLN A 40 -59.91 47.10 2.11
CA GLN A 40 -59.12 46.92 3.32
C GLN A 40 -59.11 45.48 3.81
N ARG A 41 -60.26 44.76 3.78
CA ARG A 41 -60.31 43.34 4.15
C ARG A 41 -59.47 42.46 3.23
N HIS A 42 -59.50 42.72 1.93
CA HIS A 42 -58.68 41.98 0.96
C HIS A 42 -57.18 42.23 1.16
N LEU A 43 -56.77 43.50 1.29
CA LEU A 43 -55.36 43.83 1.59
C LEU A 43 -54.89 43.19 2.89
N TRP A 44 -55.75 43.16 3.92
CA TRP A 44 -55.45 42.50 5.19
C TRP A 44 -55.31 40.98 5.05
N GLN A 45 -56.20 40.33 4.29
CA GLN A 45 -56.09 38.90 3.98
C GLN A 45 -54.84 38.58 3.18
N GLN A 46 -54.49 39.42 2.21
CA GLN A 46 -53.24 39.27 1.45
C GLN A 46 -52.03 39.40 2.36
N LEU A 47 -51.98 40.44 3.20
CA LEU A 47 -50.90 40.63 4.16
C LEU A 47 -50.72 39.39 5.05
N LEU A 48 -51.81 38.92 5.67
CA LEU A 48 -51.81 37.71 6.49
C LEU A 48 -51.34 36.47 5.71
N SER A 49 -51.79 36.30 4.47
CA SER A 49 -51.37 35.16 3.63
C SER A 49 -49.88 35.25 3.30
N THR A 50 -49.38 36.45 2.98
CA THR A 50 -47.96 36.67 2.66
C THR A 50 -47.08 36.48 3.91
N GLU A 51 -47.51 36.96 5.07
CA GLU A 51 -46.84 36.74 6.35
C GLU A 51 -46.79 35.25 6.69
N ALA A 52 -47.88 34.51 6.51
CA ALA A 52 -47.91 33.06 6.72
C ALA A 52 -46.98 32.31 5.76
N THR A 53 -46.97 32.69 4.47
CA THR A 53 -46.02 32.09 3.50
C THR A 53 -44.57 32.41 3.83
N LEU A 54 -44.28 33.63 4.27
CA LEU A 54 -42.93 34.06 4.64
C LEU A 54 -42.45 33.36 5.91
N GLN A 55 -43.34 33.14 6.88
CA GLN A 55 -43.06 32.32 8.06
C GLN A 55 -42.75 30.87 7.67
N SER A 56 -43.57 30.26 6.82
CA SER A 56 -43.32 28.89 6.31
C SER A 56 -41.97 28.78 5.61
N VAL A 57 -41.66 29.70 4.70
CA VAL A 57 -40.38 29.71 3.98
C VAL A 57 -39.20 29.96 4.93
N SER A 58 -39.38 30.81 5.95
CA SER A 58 -38.35 31.06 6.96
C SER A 58 -38.09 29.81 7.82
N GLU A 59 -39.14 29.08 8.20
CA GLU A 59 -39.03 27.81 8.92
C GLU A 59 -38.32 26.75 8.07
N GLU A 60 -38.72 26.57 6.81
CA GLU A 60 -38.06 25.67 5.87
C GLU A 60 -36.57 26.00 5.71
N LEU A 61 -36.24 27.28 5.54
CA LEU A 61 -34.85 27.73 5.42
C LEU A 61 -34.07 27.46 6.71
N GLN A 62 -34.70 27.62 7.88
CA GLN A 62 -34.09 27.27 9.16
C GLN A 62 -33.85 25.76 9.28
N THR A 63 -34.80 24.91 8.84
CA THR A 63 -34.60 23.46 8.82
C THR A 63 -33.44 23.06 7.91
N LEU A 64 -33.35 23.63 6.71
CA LEU A 64 -32.24 23.38 5.78
C LEU A 64 -30.90 23.81 6.36
N ARG A 65 -30.84 24.96 7.05
CA ARG A 65 -29.62 25.41 7.75
C ARG A 65 -29.21 24.43 8.86
N THR A 66 -30.17 23.92 9.63
CA THR A 66 -29.87 22.93 10.67
C THR A 66 -29.41 21.61 10.08
N GLN A 67 -30.00 21.17 8.97
CA GLN A 67 -29.59 19.97 8.26
C GLN A 67 -28.16 20.12 7.71
N GLN A 68 -27.87 21.23 7.03
CA GLN A 68 -26.53 21.52 6.54
C GLN A 68 -25.50 21.54 7.69
N ALA A 69 -25.83 22.12 8.85
CA ALA A 69 -24.94 22.13 10.00
C ALA A 69 -24.67 20.72 10.56
N ASN A 70 -25.65 19.83 10.53
CA ASN A 70 -25.48 18.43 10.95
C ASN A 70 -24.64 17.64 9.95
N GLU A 71 -24.91 17.79 8.65
CA GLU A 71 -24.10 17.18 7.58
C GLU A 71 -22.64 17.65 7.65
N MET A 72 -22.40 18.94 7.93
CA MET A 72 -21.05 19.47 8.14
C MET A 72 -20.35 18.81 9.34
N LYS A 73 -21.05 18.59 10.46
CA LYS A 73 -20.49 17.89 11.63
C LYS A 73 -20.16 16.43 11.34
N GLU A 74 -20.98 15.74 10.53
CA GLU A 74 -20.69 14.38 10.10
C GLU A 74 -19.43 14.33 9.24
N VAL A 75 -19.30 15.26 8.28
CA VAL A 75 -18.08 15.39 7.45
C VAL A 75 -16.86 15.68 8.33
N GLU A 76 -16.97 16.58 9.30
CA GLU A 76 -15.89 16.86 10.26
C GLU A 76 -15.50 15.61 11.06
N SER A 77 -16.47 14.80 11.49
CA SER A 77 -16.23 13.53 12.16
C SER A 77 -15.51 12.52 11.27
N TYR A 78 -15.92 12.38 10.00
CA TYR A 78 -15.22 11.52 9.04
C TYR A 78 -13.80 11.99 8.76
N VAL A 79 -13.59 13.30 8.61
CA VAL A 79 -12.26 13.89 8.41
C VAL A 79 -11.37 13.65 9.63
N ALA A 80 -11.90 13.79 10.84
CA ALA A 80 -11.17 13.49 12.07
C ALA A 80 -10.77 12.01 12.15
N HIS A 81 -11.67 11.09 11.78
CA HIS A 81 -11.36 9.66 11.74
C HIS A 81 -10.26 9.33 10.71
N ILE A 82 -10.34 9.92 9.51
CA ILE A 82 -9.30 9.76 8.48
C ILE A 82 -7.95 10.28 8.99
N ARG A 83 -7.91 11.43 9.69
CA ARG A 83 -6.67 11.96 10.27
C ARG A 83 -6.08 10.99 11.30
N ALA A 84 -6.88 10.44 12.20
CA ALA A 84 -6.41 9.46 13.19
C ALA A 84 -5.82 8.22 12.52
N LEU A 85 -6.47 7.68 11.48
CA LEU A 85 -5.93 6.55 10.71
C LEU A 85 -4.62 6.89 9.98
N LEU A 86 -4.47 8.13 9.51
CA LEU A 86 -3.22 8.60 8.90
C LEU A 86 -2.10 8.70 9.93
N GLU A 87 -2.39 9.21 11.12
CA GLU A 87 -1.43 9.28 12.24
C GLU A 87 -1.00 7.88 12.68
N GLU A 88 -1.93 6.93 12.82
CA GLU A 88 -1.62 5.52 13.12
C GLU A 88 -0.73 4.90 12.04
N ARG A 89 -1.02 5.15 10.75
CA ARG A 89 -0.20 4.67 9.64
C ARG A 89 1.22 5.26 9.70
N GLU A 90 1.35 6.54 10.01
CA GLU A 90 2.65 7.21 10.15
C GLU A 90 3.46 6.67 11.34
N CYS A 91 2.83 6.44 12.49
CA CYS A 91 3.46 5.79 13.63
C CYS A 91 3.97 4.39 13.28
N LEU A 92 3.14 3.55 12.65
CA LEU A 92 3.55 2.21 12.22
C LEU A 92 4.70 2.27 11.21
N THR A 93 4.67 3.24 10.28
CA THR A 93 5.75 3.40 9.31
C THR A 93 7.07 3.76 10.01
N ALA A 94 7.03 4.67 11.00
CA ALA A 94 8.20 5.04 11.78
C ALA A 94 8.76 3.88 12.62
N GLU A 95 7.89 3.02 13.17
CA GLU A 95 8.29 1.79 13.86
C GLU A 95 9.01 0.83 12.90
N TYR A 96 8.45 0.59 11.71
CA TYR A 96 9.10 -0.26 10.70
C TYR A 96 10.43 0.32 10.19
N GLU A 97 10.54 1.64 10.06
CA GLU A 97 11.80 2.29 9.67
C GLU A 97 12.87 2.08 10.75
N LYS A 98 12.49 2.24 12.03
CA LYS A 98 13.39 1.99 13.15
C LYS A 98 13.83 0.53 13.24
N ASP A 99 12.91 -0.42 13.14
CA ASP A 99 13.25 -1.85 13.15
C ASP A 99 14.17 -2.22 11.98
N ASN A 100 13.95 -1.63 10.80
CA ASN A 100 14.86 -1.80 9.67
C ASN A 100 16.25 -1.20 9.91
N GLU A 101 16.34 -0.06 10.59
CA GLU A 101 17.61 0.51 11.00
C GLU A 101 18.32 -0.41 11.99
N ASP A 102 17.62 -0.91 13.01
CA ASP A 102 18.19 -1.84 14.01
C ASP A 102 18.70 -3.12 13.34
N LEU A 103 17.92 -3.73 12.44
CA LEU A 103 18.34 -4.90 11.65
C LEU A 103 19.56 -4.61 10.77
N ARG A 104 19.66 -3.41 10.18
CA ARG A 104 20.86 -3.00 9.42
C ARG A 104 22.09 -2.88 10.32
N HIS A 105 21.94 -2.37 11.54
CA HIS A 105 23.03 -2.31 12.51
C HIS A 105 23.46 -3.72 12.95
N GLU A 106 22.52 -4.63 13.22
CA GLU A 106 22.82 -6.03 13.54
C GLU A 106 23.55 -6.74 12.39
N LEU A 107 23.08 -6.57 11.15
CA LEU A 107 23.76 -7.13 9.97
C LEU A 107 25.18 -6.58 9.81
N HIS A 108 25.39 -5.28 10.04
CA HIS A 108 26.72 -4.70 10.04
C HIS A 108 27.61 -5.29 11.14
N GLN A 109 27.06 -5.52 12.33
CA GLN A 109 27.80 -6.13 13.43
C GLN A 109 28.19 -7.58 13.13
N ILE A 110 27.27 -8.37 12.57
CA ILE A 110 27.54 -9.75 12.15
C ILE A 110 28.62 -9.78 11.06
N ARG A 111 28.52 -8.91 10.04
CA ARG A 111 29.55 -8.80 9.00
C ARG A 111 30.91 -8.44 9.57
N HIS A 112 30.96 -7.51 10.50
CA HIS A 112 32.21 -7.12 11.15
C HIS A 112 32.81 -8.29 11.95
N GLN A 113 31.99 -9.04 12.69
CA GLN A 113 32.44 -10.25 13.40
C GLN A 113 32.95 -11.32 12.42
N GLN A 114 32.24 -11.56 11.31
CA GLN A 114 32.69 -12.49 10.27
C GLN A 114 34.01 -12.05 9.63
N GLU A 115 34.22 -10.75 9.43
CA GLU A 115 35.47 -10.22 8.88
C GLU A 115 36.65 -10.41 9.86
N ILE A 116 36.42 -10.23 11.17
CA ILE A 116 37.41 -10.52 12.21
C ILE A 116 37.73 -12.02 12.22
N GLN A 117 36.73 -12.89 12.27
CA GLN A 117 36.92 -14.34 12.24
C GLN A 117 37.63 -14.79 10.95
N SER A 118 37.31 -14.20 9.81
CA SER A 118 37.98 -14.49 8.54
C SER A 118 39.45 -14.07 8.55
N LYS A 119 39.80 -12.95 9.17
CA LYS A 119 41.20 -12.51 9.34
C LYS A 119 41.97 -13.46 10.26
N GLU A 120 41.38 -13.85 11.38
CA GLU A 120 41.97 -14.85 12.29
C GLU A 120 42.19 -16.20 11.61
N MET A 121 41.20 -16.69 10.85
CA MET A 121 41.34 -17.93 10.08
C MET A 121 42.41 -17.83 8.99
N ALA A 122 42.50 -16.70 8.28
CA ALA A 122 43.53 -16.48 7.28
C ALA A 122 44.95 -16.46 7.90
N GLU A 123 45.10 -15.87 9.09
CA GLU A 123 46.35 -15.91 9.85
C GLU A 123 46.72 -17.33 10.28
N MET A 124 45.76 -18.12 10.79
CA MET A 124 46.00 -19.52 11.16
C MET A 124 46.38 -20.38 9.95
N LEU A 125 45.69 -20.24 8.82
CA LEU A 125 46.01 -20.97 7.59
C LEU A 125 47.39 -20.57 7.04
N SER A 126 47.77 -19.29 7.15
CA SER A 126 49.10 -18.84 6.75
C SER A 126 50.22 -19.38 7.63
N GLN A 127 49.96 -19.71 8.91
CA GLN A 127 50.95 -20.30 9.81
C GLN A 127 51.23 -21.79 9.50
N GLU A 128 50.24 -22.49 8.94
CA GLU A 128 50.31 -23.91 8.56
C GLU A 128 50.72 -24.10 7.08
N ASP A 129 51.28 -23.07 6.43
CA ASP A 129 51.65 -23.05 5.00
C ASP A 129 50.46 -23.27 4.03
N LEU A 130 49.23 -22.99 4.47
CA LEU A 130 47.97 -23.12 3.72
C LEU A 130 47.36 -21.75 3.35
N GLY A 131 48.18 -20.70 3.26
CA GLY A 131 47.72 -19.32 3.04
C GLY A 131 46.98 -19.09 1.71
N GLU A 132 47.21 -19.91 0.68
CA GLU A 132 46.56 -19.80 -0.63
C GLU A 132 45.03 -20.03 -0.57
N ILE A 133 44.56 -20.81 0.41
CA ILE A 133 43.14 -21.12 0.59
C ILE A 133 42.42 -20.08 1.45
N GLY A 134 43.15 -19.25 2.21
CA GLY A 134 42.57 -18.23 3.09
C GLY A 134 41.81 -17.12 2.35
N LEU A 135 42.03 -16.99 1.03
CA LEU A 135 41.32 -16.08 0.13
C LEU A 135 40.10 -16.73 -0.55
N SER A 136 39.91 -18.04 -0.39
CA SER A 136 38.79 -18.80 -0.95
C SER A 136 37.53 -18.65 -0.09
N SER A 137 36.36 -18.96 -0.63
CA SER A 137 35.12 -18.94 0.15
C SER A 137 35.17 -19.93 1.34
N PRO A 138 34.45 -19.71 2.45
CA PRO A 138 34.43 -20.65 3.58
C PRO A 138 34.07 -22.08 3.18
N SER A 139 33.19 -22.25 2.18
CA SER A 139 32.83 -23.55 1.61
C SER A 139 33.98 -24.21 0.86
N GLU A 140 34.79 -23.44 0.13
CA GLU A 140 35.98 -23.95 -0.57
C GLU A 140 37.09 -24.29 0.42
N GLN A 141 37.27 -23.47 1.46
CA GLN A 141 38.21 -23.74 2.56
C GLN A 141 37.89 -25.08 3.24
N VAL A 142 36.62 -25.31 3.58
CA VAL A 142 36.17 -26.58 4.17
C VAL A 142 36.37 -27.75 3.21
N ALA A 143 36.05 -27.58 1.92
CA ALA A 143 36.25 -28.63 0.93
C ALA A 143 37.73 -29.02 0.79
N TYR A 144 38.63 -28.04 0.74
CA TYR A 144 40.07 -28.27 0.66
C TYR A 144 40.59 -29.01 1.90
N LEU A 145 40.23 -28.56 3.10
CA LEU A 145 40.66 -29.18 4.36
C LEU A 145 40.14 -30.63 4.50
N LEU A 146 38.94 -30.91 4.01
CA LEU A 146 38.38 -32.27 4.01
C LEU A 146 39.14 -33.20 3.05
N VAL A 147 39.51 -32.70 1.87
CA VAL A 147 40.33 -33.45 0.91
C VAL A 147 41.71 -33.72 1.51
N GLU A 148 42.37 -32.69 2.05
CA GLU A 148 43.72 -32.83 2.64
C GLU A 148 43.72 -33.81 3.83
N ARG A 149 42.68 -33.78 4.66
CA ARG A 149 42.50 -34.76 5.74
C ARG A 149 42.37 -36.20 5.21
N ALA A 150 41.66 -36.41 4.11
CA ALA A 150 41.52 -37.73 3.51
C ALA A 150 42.85 -38.24 2.94
N THR A 151 43.61 -37.40 2.22
CA THR A 151 44.93 -37.76 1.70
C THR A 151 45.93 -38.08 2.81
N LEU A 152 45.90 -37.35 3.93
CA LEU A 152 46.76 -37.64 5.08
C LEU A 152 46.41 -38.96 5.76
N LEU A 153 45.11 -39.29 5.87
CA LEU A 153 44.66 -40.58 6.39
C LEU A 153 45.11 -41.74 5.51
N GLU A 154 44.98 -41.64 4.18
CA GLU A 154 45.48 -42.67 3.25
C GLU A 154 46.99 -42.88 3.36
N ARG A 155 47.76 -41.80 3.58
CA ARG A 155 49.22 -41.89 3.76
C ARG A 155 49.61 -42.55 5.09
N LEU A 156 48.84 -42.32 6.15
CA LEU A 156 49.03 -42.97 7.45
C LEU A 156 48.71 -44.47 7.37
N GLU A 157 47.57 -44.84 6.79
CA GLU A 157 47.20 -46.25 6.57
C GLU A 157 48.24 -46.99 5.70
N ALA A 158 48.76 -46.34 4.66
CA ALA A 158 49.82 -46.89 3.83
C ALA A 158 51.19 -46.99 4.55
N ALA A 159 51.44 -46.18 5.58
CA ALA A 159 52.63 -46.27 6.42
C ALA A 159 52.50 -47.40 7.46
N GLU A 160 51.30 -47.58 8.03
CA GLU A 160 50.99 -48.69 8.94
C GLU A 160 51.12 -50.04 8.24
N GLY A 161 50.58 -50.17 7.02
CA GLY A 161 50.74 -51.40 6.21
C GLY A 161 52.19 -51.70 5.81
N LYS A 162 53.08 -50.70 5.78
CA LYS A 162 54.52 -50.91 5.55
C LYS A 162 55.25 -51.42 6.79
N LEU A 163 54.83 -51.03 8.00
CA LEU A 163 55.38 -51.56 9.25
C LEU A 163 54.98 -53.02 9.51
N GLU A 164 53.82 -53.47 9.02
CA GLU A 164 53.35 -54.86 9.19
C GLU A 164 54.02 -55.88 8.24
N SER A 165 54.84 -55.46 7.27
CA SER A 165 55.33 -56.32 6.18
C SER A 165 56.81 -56.74 6.24
N HIS A 166 57.45 -56.74 7.41
CA HIS A 166 58.79 -57.32 7.61
C HIS A 166 58.79 -58.54 8.55
N PRO A 167 58.82 -59.79 8.02
CA PRO A 167 59.10 -60.99 8.81
C PRO A 167 60.61 -61.19 8.92
N LEU A 168 61.17 -60.92 10.11
CA LEU A 168 62.53 -61.32 10.48
C LEU A 168 62.59 -62.85 10.65
N ALA A 169 63.32 -63.51 9.76
CA ALA A 169 63.66 -64.93 9.86
C ALA A 169 64.67 -65.17 10.99
N VAL A 170 64.37 -66.10 11.90
CA VAL A 170 65.33 -66.61 12.89
C VAL A 170 65.41 -68.13 12.78
N HIS A 171 66.63 -68.59 12.52
CA HIS A 171 67.02 -70.01 12.51
C HIS A 171 67.12 -70.60 13.91
N THR A 172 66.83 -71.90 13.98
CA THR A 172 66.92 -72.84 15.10
C THR A 172 68.30 -72.92 15.76
N ASN A 173 68.37 -72.97 17.10
CA ASN A 173 68.99 -74.11 17.82
C ASN A 173 68.85 -74.07 19.35
N ASN A 174 68.61 -75.28 19.86
CA ASN A 174 68.65 -75.85 21.22
C ASN A 174 69.38 -75.09 22.35
N GLY A 175 68.74 -75.08 23.52
CA GLY A 175 69.38 -74.92 24.84
C GLY A 175 68.46 -74.25 25.87
N ASP A 176 68.28 -74.91 27.01
CA ASP A 176 67.95 -74.33 28.31
C ASP A 176 66.48 -74.06 28.69
N HIS A 177 65.87 -75.15 29.18
CA HIS A 177 64.61 -75.15 29.92
C HIS A 177 64.76 -74.51 31.32
N GLN A 178 64.63 -73.18 31.42
CA GLN A 178 64.13 -72.55 32.67
C GLN A 178 63.61 -71.11 32.45
N GLU A 179 64.21 -70.32 31.55
CA GLU A 179 63.79 -68.91 31.30
C GLU A 179 62.59 -68.78 30.35
N GLN A 180 62.37 -69.78 29.49
CA GLN A 180 61.29 -69.77 28.49
C GLN A 180 59.88 -69.84 29.11
N ILE A 181 59.75 -70.37 30.33
CA ILE A 181 58.45 -70.45 31.03
C ILE A 181 58.02 -69.08 31.58
N GLN A 182 58.97 -68.22 31.96
CA GLN A 182 58.69 -66.86 32.41
C GLN A 182 58.30 -65.95 31.24
N ILE A 183 59.03 -66.00 30.13
CA ILE A 183 58.74 -65.21 28.92
C ILE A 183 57.41 -65.63 28.28
N VAL A 184 57.11 -66.93 28.22
CA VAL A 184 55.80 -67.42 27.74
C VAL A 184 54.68 -67.03 28.72
N GLY A 185 54.95 -66.99 30.02
CA GLY A 185 54.00 -66.53 31.03
C GLY A 185 53.68 -65.03 30.95
N GLU A 186 54.68 -64.20 30.67
CA GLU A 186 54.53 -62.75 30.44
C GLU A 186 53.87 -62.46 29.10
N ASN A 187 54.23 -63.16 28.03
CA ASN A 187 53.54 -63.05 26.73
C ASN A 187 52.06 -63.45 26.83
N LEU A 188 51.72 -64.51 27.59
CA LEU A 188 50.32 -64.90 27.84
C LEU A 188 49.59 -63.91 28.76
N ARG A 189 50.28 -63.17 29.64
CA ARG A 189 49.67 -62.08 30.42
C ARG A 189 49.40 -60.87 29.54
N GLN A 190 50.39 -60.44 28.76
CA GLN A 190 50.26 -59.35 27.81
C GLN A 190 49.14 -59.63 26.80
N GLN A 191 49.09 -60.84 26.25
CA GLN A 191 48.01 -61.26 25.35
C GLN A 191 46.62 -61.24 26.02
N ARG A 192 46.51 -61.59 27.31
CA ARG A 192 45.25 -61.49 28.06
C ARG A 192 44.85 -60.04 28.33
N GLU A 193 45.81 -59.18 28.57
CA GLU A 193 45.61 -57.77 28.86
C GLU A 193 45.23 -56.99 27.59
N ASP A 194 45.84 -57.31 26.46
CA ASP A 194 45.48 -56.76 25.16
C ASP A 194 44.13 -57.29 24.66
N MET A 195 43.80 -58.56 24.96
CA MET A 195 42.46 -59.08 24.72
C MET A 195 41.40 -58.40 25.61
N HIS A 196 41.72 -58.09 26.88
CA HIS A 196 40.84 -57.30 27.75
C HIS A 196 40.64 -55.88 27.22
N LYS A 197 41.71 -55.20 26.81
CA LYS A 197 41.60 -53.87 26.17
C LYS A 197 40.74 -53.94 24.91
N THR A 198 40.89 -54.99 24.10
CA THR A 198 40.07 -55.17 22.88
C THR A 198 38.59 -55.37 23.23
N ILE A 199 38.29 -56.13 24.29
CA ILE A 199 36.92 -56.32 24.79
C ILE A 199 36.34 -55.00 25.31
N ASP A 200 37.10 -54.19 26.04
CA ASP A 200 36.66 -52.89 26.54
C ASP A 200 36.41 -51.90 25.40
N HIS A 201 37.26 -51.87 24.37
CA HIS A 201 37.05 -51.06 23.17
C HIS A 201 35.80 -51.50 22.40
N MET A 202 35.57 -52.82 22.26
CA MET A 202 34.36 -53.35 21.63
C MET A 202 33.09 -53.03 22.45
N ALA A 203 33.16 -53.09 23.78
CA ALA A 203 32.04 -52.73 24.66
C ALA A 203 31.71 -51.23 24.54
N LYS A 204 32.74 -50.39 24.47
CA LYS A 204 32.59 -48.94 24.28
C LYS A 204 32.00 -48.61 22.90
N ALA A 205 32.50 -49.24 21.83
CA ALA A 205 31.93 -49.11 20.49
C ALA A 205 30.47 -49.59 20.41
N HIS A 206 30.12 -50.68 21.11
CA HIS A 206 28.73 -51.16 21.20
C HIS A 206 27.81 -50.16 21.91
N SER A 207 28.31 -49.47 22.93
CA SER A 207 27.56 -48.42 23.63
C SER A 207 27.34 -47.19 22.76
N GLU A 208 28.34 -46.79 21.97
CA GLU A 208 28.24 -45.69 20.99
C GLU A 208 27.28 -46.02 19.85
N ILE A 209 27.36 -47.23 19.27
CA ILE A 209 26.42 -47.70 18.24
C ILE A 209 24.98 -47.74 18.77
N SER A 210 24.78 -48.10 20.03
CA SER A 210 23.45 -48.10 20.65
C SER A 210 22.91 -46.68 20.83
N ARG A 211 23.76 -45.75 21.24
CA ARG A 211 23.42 -44.33 21.36
C ARG A 211 23.08 -43.74 19.99
N GLU A 212 23.90 -44.00 18.98
CA GLU A 212 23.70 -43.56 17.60
C GLU A 212 22.42 -44.15 17.00
N ARG A 213 22.07 -45.41 17.30
CA ARG A 213 20.77 -46.01 16.95
C ARG A 213 19.58 -45.27 17.55
N THR A 214 19.66 -44.88 18.83
CA THR A 214 18.56 -44.16 19.49
C THR A 214 18.40 -42.74 18.95
N GLU A 215 19.52 -42.11 18.57
CA GLU A 215 19.56 -40.78 17.97
C GLU A 215 19.00 -40.82 16.53
N ARG A 216 19.40 -41.82 15.74
CA ARG A 216 18.84 -42.07 14.41
C ARG A 216 17.32 -42.34 14.44
N GLN A 217 16.82 -43.11 15.42
CA GLN A 217 15.38 -43.31 15.59
C GLN A 217 14.63 -42.03 15.98
N ARG A 218 15.26 -41.08 16.70
CA ARG A 218 14.66 -39.77 16.96
C ARG A 218 14.59 -38.95 15.67
N LEU A 219 15.69 -38.89 14.93
CA LEU A 219 15.76 -38.15 13.68
C LEU A 219 14.79 -38.71 12.62
N GLU A 220 14.63 -40.04 12.53
CA GLU A 220 13.62 -40.66 11.65
C GLU A 220 12.20 -40.24 12.01
N ARG A 221 11.86 -40.18 13.31
CA ARG A 221 10.55 -39.69 13.78
C ARG A 221 10.34 -38.21 13.47
N ASP A 222 11.37 -37.38 13.67
CA ASP A 222 11.30 -35.96 13.36
C ASP A 222 11.16 -35.72 11.84
N LEU A 223 11.85 -36.51 11.02
CA LEU A 223 11.75 -36.49 9.56
C LEU A 223 10.36 -36.93 9.08
N GLU A 224 9.79 -37.99 9.67
CA GLU A 224 8.43 -38.45 9.37
C GLU A 224 7.37 -37.42 9.77
N GLU A 225 7.58 -36.70 10.87
CA GLU A 225 6.69 -35.63 11.30
C GLU A 225 6.83 -34.38 10.41
N ALA A 226 8.05 -34.00 10.04
CA ALA A 226 8.30 -32.94 9.06
C ALA A 226 7.66 -33.28 7.70
N SER A 227 7.79 -34.54 7.25
CA SER A 227 7.19 -35.02 6.01
C SER A 227 5.66 -34.97 6.05
N ARG A 228 5.05 -35.32 7.20
CA ARG A 228 3.59 -35.16 7.41
C ARG A 228 3.16 -33.70 7.38
N ARG A 229 3.89 -32.80 8.03
CA ARG A 229 3.61 -31.34 8.02
C ARG A 229 3.72 -30.77 6.60
N LEU A 230 4.73 -31.18 5.84
CA LEU A 230 4.92 -30.79 4.45
C LEU A 230 3.76 -31.29 3.57
N ALA A 231 3.33 -32.54 3.75
CA ALA A 231 2.20 -33.11 3.02
C ALA A 231 0.89 -32.34 3.29
N MET A 232 0.63 -31.96 4.55
CA MET A 232 -0.53 -31.11 4.90
C MET A 232 -0.44 -29.73 4.27
N ALA A 233 0.73 -29.07 4.33
CA ALA A 233 0.94 -27.76 3.70
C ALA A 233 0.72 -27.83 2.18
N HIS A 234 1.19 -28.89 1.51
CA HIS A 234 0.92 -29.12 0.09
C HIS A 234 -0.55 -29.42 -0.22
N GLN A 235 -1.31 -29.96 0.74
CA GLN A 235 -2.75 -30.15 0.61
C GLN A 235 -3.49 -28.82 0.76
N ASP A 236 -3.06 -27.98 1.70
CA ASP A 236 -3.64 -26.66 1.95
C ASP A 236 -3.34 -25.69 0.81
N ILE A 237 -2.12 -25.66 0.28
CA ILE A 237 -1.77 -24.89 -0.93
C ILE A 237 -2.67 -25.30 -2.10
N ARG A 238 -2.89 -26.61 -2.31
CA ARG A 238 -3.81 -27.08 -3.36
C ARG A 238 -5.26 -26.66 -3.10
N ARG A 239 -5.71 -26.69 -1.86
CA ARG A 239 -7.06 -26.26 -1.48
C ARG A 239 -7.26 -24.76 -1.73
N LEU A 240 -6.33 -23.95 -1.25
CA LEU A 240 -6.30 -22.49 -1.45
C LEU A 240 -6.18 -22.11 -2.92
N ASN A 241 -5.43 -22.88 -3.72
CA ASN A 241 -5.32 -22.63 -5.16
C ASN A 241 -6.64 -22.94 -5.89
N ASN A 242 -7.32 -24.04 -5.51
CA ASN A 242 -8.64 -24.36 -6.04
C ASN A 242 -9.70 -23.32 -5.60
N GLU A 243 -9.63 -22.81 -4.36
CA GLU A 243 -10.48 -21.73 -3.85
C GLU A 243 -10.21 -20.41 -4.57
N LEU A 244 -8.94 -20.12 -4.92
CA LEU A 244 -8.56 -18.95 -5.68
C LEU A 244 -9.04 -19.03 -7.13
N ASP A 245 -8.96 -20.21 -7.75
CA ASP A 245 -9.48 -20.44 -9.10
C ASP A 245 -11.02 -20.43 -9.13
N ALA A 246 -11.68 -20.88 -8.06
CA ALA A 246 -13.13 -20.70 -7.90
C ALA A 246 -13.50 -19.21 -7.74
N ALA A 247 -12.80 -18.47 -6.87
CA ALA A 247 -13.03 -17.04 -6.66
C ALA A 247 -12.74 -16.20 -7.93
N LYS A 248 -11.76 -16.57 -8.75
CA LYS A 248 -11.49 -15.92 -10.04
C LYS A 248 -12.64 -16.13 -11.05
N ASN A 249 -13.29 -17.29 -11.02
CA ASN A 249 -14.43 -17.56 -11.89
C ASN A 249 -15.74 -16.93 -11.37
N ASP A 250 -15.86 -16.71 -10.06
CA ASP A 250 -17.04 -16.09 -9.43
C ASP A 250 -16.97 -14.55 -9.35
N ASN A 251 -15.78 -13.94 -9.38
CA ASN A 251 -15.57 -12.48 -9.30
C ASN A 251 -15.60 -11.72 -10.63
N GLN A 252 -15.95 -12.36 -11.75
CA GLN A 252 -16.31 -11.62 -12.96
C GLN A 252 -17.75 -11.10 -12.85
N ASP A 253 -18.02 -10.27 -11.83
CA ASP A 253 -19.34 -9.74 -11.53
C ASP A 253 -19.78 -8.76 -12.63
N PRO A 254 -20.91 -8.99 -13.33
CA PRO A 254 -21.45 -8.05 -14.32
C PRO A 254 -21.64 -6.62 -13.79
N CYS A 255 -21.75 -6.46 -12.46
CA CYS A 255 -21.89 -5.19 -11.78
C CYS A 255 -20.63 -4.30 -11.90
N ASP A 256 -19.43 -4.86 -11.74
CA ASP A 256 -18.19 -4.08 -11.83
C ASP A 256 -17.81 -3.78 -13.28
N MET A 257 -18.20 -4.66 -14.22
CA MET A 257 -18.16 -4.36 -15.66
C MET A 257 -19.10 -3.19 -16.02
N MET A 258 -20.28 -3.10 -15.40
CA MET A 258 -21.21 -1.97 -15.59
C MET A 258 -20.72 -0.67 -14.94
N LYS A 259 -20.08 -0.72 -13.77
CA LYS A 259 -19.48 0.47 -13.13
C LYS A 259 -18.32 1.00 -13.98
N LEU A 260 -17.48 0.11 -14.51
CA LEU A 260 -16.40 0.46 -15.42
C LEU A 260 -16.95 1.05 -16.73
N GLN A 261 -18.03 0.48 -17.28
CA GLN A 261 -18.70 1.01 -18.48
C GLN A 261 -19.31 2.41 -18.22
N ARG A 262 -19.92 2.64 -17.05
CA ARG A 262 -20.45 3.97 -16.66
C ARG A 262 -19.35 4.99 -16.44
N SER A 263 -18.24 4.59 -15.83
CA SER A 263 -17.07 5.44 -15.65
C SER A 263 -16.43 5.80 -16.99
N LYS A 264 -16.36 4.87 -17.94
CA LYS A 264 -15.94 5.13 -19.33
C LYS A 264 -16.90 6.10 -20.04
N GLU A 265 -18.21 5.85 -20.00
CA GLU A 265 -19.20 6.76 -20.60
C GLU A 265 -19.19 8.17 -19.96
N GLN A 266 -18.84 8.28 -18.68
CA GLN A 266 -18.70 9.57 -18.00
C GLN A 266 -17.41 10.29 -18.41
N ASN A 267 -16.30 9.57 -18.56
CA ASN A 267 -15.05 10.14 -19.08
C ASN A 267 -15.21 10.59 -20.54
N ASP A 268 -15.88 9.81 -21.39
CA ASP A 268 -16.14 10.20 -22.77
C ASP A 268 -16.96 11.50 -22.86
N ARG A 269 -17.93 11.70 -21.95
CA ARG A 269 -18.69 12.97 -21.85
C ARG A 269 -17.82 14.13 -21.39
N LEU A 270 -16.96 13.91 -20.41
CA LEU A 270 -16.02 14.93 -19.93
C LEU A 270 -14.98 15.28 -21.00
N ASP A 271 -14.62 14.33 -21.87
CA ASP A 271 -13.74 14.56 -23.01
C ASP A 271 -14.45 15.36 -24.12
N GLU A 272 -15.72 15.08 -24.42
CA GLU A 272 -16.53 15.90 -25.31
C GLU A 272 -16.68 17.35 -24.79
N GLU A 273 -16.93 17.52 -23.49
CA GLU A 273 -16.98 18.84 -22.85
C GLU A 273 -15.61 19.55 -22.87
N ASN A 274 -14.52 18.83 -22.60
CA ASN A 274 -13.17 19.38 -22.70
C ASN A 274 -12.83 19.80 -24.13
N MET A 275 -13.25 19.03 -25.13
CA MET A 275 -13.08 19.39 -26.54
C MET A 275 -13.91 20.61 -26.92
N ALA A 276 -15.15 20.71 -26.44
CA ALA A 276 -15.99 21.89 -26.64
C ALA A 276 -15.42 23.14 -25.95
N LEU A 277 -14.87 22.99 -24.73
CA LEU A 277 -14.20 24.07 -24.01
C LEU A 277 -12.91 24.51 -24.72
N ARG A 278 -12.11 23.58 -25.21
CA ARG A 278 -10.91 23.87 -26.02
C ARG A 278 -11.26 24.60 -27.31
N GLU A 279 -12.34 24.21 -27.97
CA GLU A 279 -12.80 24.91 -29.18
C GLU A 279 -13.31 26.32 -28.85
N ARG A 280 -14.06 26.50 -27.74
CA ARG A 280 -14.46 27.84 -27.27
C ARG A 280 -13.25 28.71 -26.94
N VAL A 281 -12.22 28.17 -26.29
CA VAL A 281 -10.98 28.90 -26.01
C VAL A 281 -10.29 29.29 -27.32
N ARG A 282 -10.22 28.39 -28.30
CA ARG A 282 -9.64 28.69 -29.62
C ARG A 282 -10.40 29.79 -30.35
N VAL A 283 -11.74 29.78 -30.28
CA VAL A 283 -12.59 30.86 -30.83
C VAL A 283 -12.29 32.18 -30.12
N ILE A 284 -12.27 32.20 -28.78
CA ILE A 284 -11.93 33.39 -27.99
C ILE A 284 -10.51 33.90 -28.31
N GLU A 285 -9.54 33.00 -28.49
CA GLU A 285 -8.17 33.36 -28.88
C GLU A 285 -8.11 33.95 -30.29
N SER A 286 -8.92 33.43 -31.23
CA SER A 286 -9.04 33.97 -32.58
C SER A 286 -9.71 35.36 -32.58
N GLU A 287 -10.76 35.56 -31.79
CA GLU A 287 -11.42 36.85 -31.59
C GLU A 287 -10.46 37.85 -30.94
N LYS A 288 -9.70 37.43 -29.92
CA LYS A 288 -8.65 38.25 -29.28
C LYS A 288 -7.56 38.63 -30.27
N LYS A 289 -7.15 37.73 -31.17
CA LYS A 289 -6.17 38.01 -32.23
C LYS A 289 -6.72 39.02 -33.23
N ILE A 290 -7.98 38.87 -33.68
CA ILE A 290 -8.65 39.82 -34.56
C ILE A 290 -8.74 41.21 -33.90
N LEU A 291 -9.09 41.28 -32.61
CA LEU A 291 -9.13 42.54 -31.86
C LEU A 291 -7.73 43.15 -31.70
N MET A 292 -6.69 42.33 -31.46
CA MET A 292 -5.31 42.81 -31.44
C MET A 292 -4.86 43.37 -32.80
N ASP A 293 -5.20 42.70 -33.90
CA ASP A 293 -4.89 43.17 -35.25
C ASP A 293 -5.65 44.45 -35.61
N GLN A 294 -6.89 44.60 -35.14
CA GLN A 294 -7.66 45.85 -35.26
C GLN A 294 -7.02 47.00 -34.46
N VAL A 295 -6.54 46.73 -33.23
CA VAL A 295 -5.81 47.71 -32.42
C VAL A 295 -4.46 48.07 -33.05
N ALA A 296 -3.73 47.10 -33.59
CA ALA A 296 -2.48 47.33 -34.32
C ALA A 296 -2.71 48.18 -35.57
N LYS A 297 -3.77 47.93 -36.33
CA LYS A 297 -4.19 48.75 -37.48
C LYS A 297 -4.62 50.16 -37.04
N SER A 298 -5.35 50.32 -35.94
CA SER A 298 -5.67 51.65 -35.38
C SER A 298 -4.44 52.41 -34.88
N ASN A 299 -3.41 51.71 -34.37
CA ASN A 299 -2.15 52.31 -33.98
C ASN A 299 -1.28 52.68 -35.19
N ALA A 300 -1.28 51.88 -36.25
CA ALA A 300 -0.62 52.21 -37.52
C ALA A 300 -1.30 53.40 -38.22
N ILE A 301 -2.63 53.50 -38.19
CA ILE A 301 -3.38 54.67 -38.69
C ILE A 301 -3.07 55.93 -37.85
N LYS A 302 -2.81 55.79 -36.54
CA LYS A 302 -2.32 56.88 -35.67
C LYS A 302 -0.88 57.29 -35.98
N GLU A 303 -0.01 56.37 -36.40
CA GLU A 303 1.36 56.70 -36.84
C GLU A 303 1.39 57.31 -38.25
N ASP A 304 0.55 56.85 -39.18
CA ASP A 304 0.46 57.42 -40.53
C ASP A 304 -0.16 58.84 -40.54
N LEU A 305 -1.03 59.15 -39.57
CA LEU A 305 -1.49 60.53 -39.32
C LEU A 305 -0.40 61.42 -38.69
N LYS A 306 0.74 60.85 -38.26
CA LYS A 306 1.89 61.59 -37.71
C LYS A 306 3.00 61.86 -38.73
N ILE A 307 2.87 61.36 -39.97
CA ILE A 307 3.82 61.62 -41.07
C ILE A 307 3.46 62.89 -41.89
N LYS A 308 2.36 63.58 -41.56
CA LYS A 308 2.04 64.92 -42.09
C LYS A 308 1.97 65.98 -41.00
N SER A 309 3.05 66.16 -40.26
CA SER A 309 3.43 67.46 -39.73
C SER A 309 4.91 67.41 -39.37
N SER A 310 5.71 68.03 -40.22
CA SER A 310 7.07 68.41 -39.93
C SER A 310 7.14 69.40 -38.74
N GLU A 311 8.36 69.51 -38.22
CA GLU A 311 8.89 70.59 -37.37
C GLU A 311 8.66 70.47 -35.86
N SER A 312 9.67 69.96 -35.15
CA SER A 312 10.51 70.78 -34.26
C SER A 312 11.50 69.93 -33.44
N GLU A 313 12.79 70.23 -33.67
CA GLU A 313 13.85 70.37 -32.66
C GLU A 313 14.21 69.22 -31.71
N ASN A 314 15.42 68.70 -31.94
CA ASN A 314 16.54 68.63 -30.98
C ASN A 314 16.21 68.41 -29.49
N ARG A 315 16.41 67.18 -29.02
CA ARG A 315 17.45 66.79 -28.03
C ARG A 315 17.28 65.32 -27.64
N VAL A 316 18.08 64.43 -28.23
CA VAL A 316 18.22 63.05 -27.75
C VAL A 316 19.70 62.75 -27.53
N SER A 317 20.18 63.16 -26.36
CA SER A 317 21.42 62.67 -25.73
C SER A 317 21.13 62.49 -24.25
N ALA A 318 20.35 61.46 -23.90
CA ALA A 318 20.23 60.94 -22.52
C ALA A 318 19.43 59.62 -22.40
N VAL A 319 18.56 59.27 -23.35
CA VAL A 319 17.59 58.15 -23.15
C VAL A 319 18.10 56.77 -23.64
N SER A 320 19.15 56.72 -24.48
CA SER A 320 19.66 55.47 -25.07
C SER A 320 20.39 54.52 -24.09
N ALA A 321 20.75 54.96 -22.89
CA ALA A 321 21.47 54.10 -21.93
C ALA A 321 20.49 53.25 -21.08
N GLN A 322 19.32 53.79 -20.75
CA GLN A 322 18.40 53.14 -19.81
C GLN A 322 17.55 52.03 -20.44
N GLU A 323 17.23 52.13 -21.74
CA GLU A 323 16.51 51.06 -22.46
C GLU A 323 17.41 49.87 -22.81
N LYS A 324 18.71 50.09 -23.06
CA LYS A 324 19.66 48.99 -23.31
C LYS A 324 19.94 48.16 -22.05
N ASP A 325 20.02 48.82 -20.88
CA ASP A 325 20.20 48.13 -19.60
C ASP A 325 18.96 47.33 -19.19
N GLN A 326 17.75 47.82 -19.49
CA GLN A 326 16.50 47.12 -19.15
C GLN A 326 16.19 45.93 -20.08
N VAL A 327 16.70 45.95 -21.31
CA VAL A 327 16.64 44.82 -22.25
C VAL A 327 17.72 43.80 -21.91
N HIS A 328 18.94 44.22 -21.57
CA HIS A 328 19.99 43.29 -21.12
C HIS A 328 19.62 42.58 -19.82
N LYS A 329 18.99 43.26 -18.86
CA LYS A 329 18.54 42.64 -17.62
C LYS A 329 17.48 41.55 -17.88
N ARG A 330 16.49 41.81 -18.74
CA ARG A 330 15.48 40.81 -19.13
C ARG A 330 16.07 39.64 -19.91
N CYS A 331 17.03 39.90 -20.80
CA CYS A 331 17.75 38.83 -21.49
C CYS A 331 18.58 37.98 -20.52
N GLN A 332 19.22 38.61 -19.53
CA GLN A 332 20.03 37.93 -18.53
C GLN A 332 19.17 37.05 -17.60
N GLU A 333 18.03 37.57 -17.15
CA GLU A 333 17.02 36.82 -16.39
C GLU A 333 16.48 35.62 -17.19
N ALA A 334 16.19 35.79 -18.49
CA ALA A 334 15.74 34.69 -19.35
C ALA A 334 16.83 33.61 -19.58
N VAL A 335 18.11 33.99 -19.63
CA VAL A 335 19.23 33.03 -19.70
C VAL A 335 19.39 32.30 -18.37
N GLU A 336 19.25 32.98 -17.24
CA GLU A 336 19.30 32.36 -15.92
C GLU A 336 18.14 31.37 -15.70
N ASP A 337 16.92 31.72 -16.10
CA ASP A 337 15.76 30.83 -16.09
C ASP A 337 15.98 29.61 -16.98
N GLY A 338 16.53 29.81 -18.18
CA GLY A 338 16.93 28.73 -19.08
C GLY A 338 17.99 27.80 -18.46
N LEU A 339 18.98 28.35 -17.76
CA LEU A 339 20.00 27.57 -17.06
C LEU A 339 19.43 26.78 -15.87
N VAL A 340 18.45 27.35 -15.14
CA VAL A 340 17.74 26.62 -14.08
C VAL A 340 16.95 25.45 -14.68
N GLN A 341 16.22 25.68 -15.78
CA GLN A 341 15.49 24.61 -16.47
C GLN A 341 16.42 23.51 -17.00
N VAL A 342 17.59 23.87 -17.54
CA VAL A 342 18.59 22.89 -18.01
C VAL A 342 19.14 22.06 -16.84
N ARG A 343 19.42 22.68 -15.68
CA ARG A 343 19.84 21.95 -14.47
C ARG A 343 18.74 21.03 -13.95
N GLU A 344 17.49 21.48 -13.98
CA GLU A 344 16.33 20.68 -13.57
C GLU A 344 16.13 19.47 -14.48
N LEU A 345 16.24 19.66 -15.81
CA LEU A 345 16.21 18.58 -16.80
C LEU A 345 17.40 17.63 -16.64
N GLN A 346 18.60 18.13 -16.33
CA GLN A 346 19.76 17.28 -16.02
C GLN A 346 19.53 16.40 -14.78
N ARG A 347 18.92 16.94 -13.72
CA ARG A 347 18.55 16.18 -12.52
C ARG A 347 17.46 15.15 -12.82
N GLN A 348 16.49 15.47 -13.67
CA GLN A 348 15.48 14.51 -14.12
C GLN A 348 16.12 13.37 -14.92
N LEU A 349 17.06 13.68 -15.81
CA LEU A 349 17.81 12.70 -16.59
C LEU A 349 18.67 11.79 -15.71
N GLN A 350 19.31 12.32 -14.66
CA GLN A 350 20.04 11.52 -13.68
C GLN A 350 19.13 10.61 -12.86
N ARG A 351 17.94 11.09 -12.45
CA ARG A 351 16.95 10.25 -11.78
C ARG A 351 16.49 9.09 -12.65
N LEU A 352 16.16 9.36 -13.91
CA LEU A 352 15.75 8.32 -14.86
C LEU A 352 16.85 7.30 -15.13
N ARG A 353 18.13 7.71 -15.17
CA ARG A 353 19.26 6.78 -15.29
C ARG A 353 19.41 5.89 -14.08
N LYS A 354 19.30 6.46 -12.87
CA LYS A 354 19.33 5.68 -11.63
C LYS A 354 18.16 4.70 -11.55
N GLU A 355 16.97 5.12 -11.95
CA GLU A 355 15.80 4.22 -12.04
C GLU A 355 16.00 3.10 -13.08
N GLN A 356 16.70 3.37 -14.19
CA GLN A 356 17.09 2.33 -15.15
C GLN A 356 18.11 1.36 -14.56
N GLU A 357 19.15 1.83 -13.88
CA GLU A 357 20.14 1.00 -13.19
C GLU A 357 19.47 0.11 -12.13
N GLU A 358 18.59 0.66 -11.29
CA GLU A 358 17.84 -0.11 -10.29
C GLU A 358 16.83 -1.11 -10.90
N LEU A 359 16.39 -0.90 -12.15
CA LEU A 359 15.57 -1.86 -12.88
C LEU A 359 16.42 -2.95 -13.53
N GLU A 360 17.62 -2.62 -13.99
CA GLU A 360 18.62 -3.57 -14.49
C GLU A 360 19.06 -4.52 -13.37
N GLU A 361 19.41 -4.01 -12.19
CA GLU A 361 19.75 -4.80 -11.00
C GLU A 361 18.60 -5.75 -10.61
N ARG A 362 17.35 -5.27 -10.59
CA ARG A 362 16.18 -6.11 -10.32
C ARG A 362 15.96 -7.19 -11.37
N ASN A 363 16.26 -6.89 -12.64
CA ASN A 363 16.16 -7.90 -13.70
C ASN A 363 17.25 -8.97 -13.55
N GLU A 364 18.48 -8.58 -13.21
CA GLU A 364 19.57 -9.53 -12.94
C GLU A 364 19.24 -10.44 -11.73
N GLU A 365 18.67 -9.87 -10.66
CA GLU A 365 18.17 -10.64 -9.51
C GLU A 365 17.06 -11.63 -9.91
N LEU A 366 16.12 -11.19 -10.74
CA LEU A 366 15.04 -12.06 -11.24
C LEU A 366 15.59 -13.18 -12.14
N GLU A 367 16.59 -12.90 -12.98
CA GLU A 367 17.28 -13.90 -13.80
C GLU A 367 18.05 -14.91 -12.93
N ALA A 368 18.71 -14.45 -11.86
CA ALA A 368 19.38 -15.31 -10.90
C ALA A 368 18.38 -16.24 -10.19
N LEU A 369 17.26 -15.69 -9.68
CA LEU A 369 16.20 -16.46 -9.02
C LEU A 369 15.53 -17.47 -9.98
N LEU A 370 15.34 -17.11 -11.25
CA LEU A 370 14.87 -18.02 -12.29
C LEU A 370 15.87 -19.17 -12.53
N GLY A 371 17.17 -18.85 -12.57
CA GLY A 371 18.25 -19.82 -12.69
C GLY A 371 18.28 -20.80 -11.52
N GLU A 372 18.19 -20.30 -10.28
CA GLU A 372 18.13 -21.10 -9.05
C GLU A 372 16.90 -22.01 -9.03
N ALA A 373 15.72 -21.47 -9.34
CA ALA A 373 14.48 -22.25 -9.41
C ALA A 373 14.57 -23.38 -10.47
N GLN A 374 15.19 -23.09 -11.60
CA GLN A 374 15.39 -24.09 -12.66
C GLN A 374 16.41 -25.16 -12.25
N ASN A 375 17.47 -24.79 -11.53
CA ASN A 375 18.46 -25.74 -11.02
C ASN A 375 17.88 -26.61 -9.90
N ALA A 376 17.12 -26.04 -8.96
CA ALA A 376 16.42 -26.79 -7.92
C ALA A 376 15.46 -27.83 -8.53
N SER A 377 14.71 -27.46 -9.58
CA SER A 377 13.85 -28.38 -10.32
C SER A 377 14.62 -29.48 -11.07
N LYS A 378 15.83 -29.21 -11.56
CA LYS A 378 16.70 -30.23 -12.17
C LYS A 378 17.25 -31.19 -11.12
N GLU A 379 17.71 -30.67 -9.98
CA GLU A 379 18.21 -31.49 -8.86
C GLU A 379 17.13 -32.38 -8.26
N GLU A 380 15.90 -31.86 -8.10
CA GLU A 380 14.76 -32.64 -7.64
C GLU A 380 14.40 -33.77 -8.62
N ARG A 381 14.46 -33.49 -9.93
CA ARG A 381 14.33 -34.54 -10.95
C ARG A 381 15.41 -35.61 -10.85
N HIS A 382 16.67 -35.23 -10.67
CA HIS A 382 17.76 -36.21 -10.50
C HIS A 382 17.63 -37.01 -9.20
N ARG A 383 17.15 -36.39 -8.10
CA ARG A 383 16.83 -37.10 -6.87
C ARG A 383 15.74 -38.15 -7.09
N HIS A 384 14.65 -37.78 -7.76
CA HIS A 384 13.58 -38.71 -8.08
C HIS A 384 14.02 -39.81 -9.05
N GLU A 385 14.85 -39.51 -10.05
CA GLU A 385 15.47 -40.52 -10.92
C GLU A 385 16.31 -41.51 -10.10
N GLY A 386 17.14 -41.03 -9.18
CA GLY A 386 17.93 -41.87 -8.29
C GLY A 386 17.09 -42.75 -7.35
N GLU A 387 16.00 -42.21 -6.80
CA GLU A 387 15.03 -42.97 -5.99
C GLU A 387 14.34 -44.06 -6.81
N VAL A 388 13.89 -43.71 -8.01
CA VAL A 388 13.26 -44.63 -8.95
C VAL A 388 14.23 -45.74 -9.36
N GLU A 389 15.49 -45.43 -9.66
CA GLU A 389 16.52 -46.44 -9.93
C GLU A 389 16.82 -47.33 -8.70
N GLY A 390 16.80 -46.76 -7.49
CA GLY A 390 16.94 -47.49 -6.24
C GLY A 390 15.80 -48.49 -6.02
N LEU A 391 14.56 -48.06 -6.25
CA LEU A 391 13.37 -48.90 -6.19
C LEU A 391 13.41 -50.01 -7.24
N HIS A 392 13.81 -49.69 -8.48
CA HIS A 392 13.99 -50.70 -9.53
C HIS A 392 15.04 -51.76 -9.14
N ARG A 393 16.18 -51.36 -8.57
CA ARG A 393 17.18 -52.30 -8.05
C ARG A 393 16.61 -53.17 -6.93
N ARG A 394 15.82 -52.60 -6.02
CA ARG A 394 15.20 -53.33 -4.91
C ARG A 394 14.17 -54.34 -5.40
N ILE A 395 13.30 -53.96 -6.33
CA ILE A 395 12.31 -54.84 -6.97
C ILE A 395 13.04 -56.03 -7.63
N LYS A 396 14.09 -55.76 -8.41
CA LYS A 396 14.86 -56.80 -9.10
C LYS A 396 15.53 -57.79 -8.13
N SER A 397 16.03 -57.32 -6.99
CA SER A 397 16.58 -58.18 -5.94
C SER A 397 15.49 -59.04 -5.28
N LEU A 398 14.33 -58.44 -4.97
CA LEU A 398 13.19 -59.15 -4.39
C LEU A 398 12.64 -60.20 -5.36
N GLU A 399 12.54 -59.90 -6.65
CA GLU A 399 12.15 -60.85 -7.70
C GLU A 399 13.13 -62.04 -7.78
N ALA A 400 14.44 -61.78 -7.66
CA ALA A 400 15.45 -62.84 -7.63
C ALA A 400 15.36 -63.72 -6.36
N GLU A 401 15.08 -63.11 -5.20
CA GLU A 401 14.84 -63.84 -3.96
C GLU A 401 13.57 -64.70 -4.02
N LEU A 402 12.50 -64.18 -4.62
CA LEU A 402 11.23 -64.88 -4.81
C LEU A 402 11.41 -66.11 -5.72
N LYS A 403 12.13 -65.94 -6.82
CA LYS A 403 12.49 -67.04 -7.73
C LYS A 403 13.34 -68.12 -7.04
N LYS A 404 14.25 -67.72 -6.15
CA LYS A 404 15.08 -68.63 -5.36
C LYS A 404 14.28 -69.38 -4.29
N GLN A 405 13.21 -68.78 -3.75
CA GLN A 405 12.28 -69.47 -2.84
C GLN A 405 11.37 -70.45 -3.60
N GLU A 406 10.91 -70.11 -4.80
CA GLU A 406 10.14 -71.02 -5.66
C GLU A 406 10.96 -72.27 -6.07
N GLU A 407 12.27 -72.12 -6.29
CA GLU A 407 13.17 -73.25 -6.55
C GLU A 407 13.42 -74.13 -5.31
N LYS A 408 13.46 -73.53 -4.11
CA LYS A 408 13.64 -74.26 -2.85
C LYS A 408 12.40 -75.06 -2.43
N LEU A 409 11.20 -74.59 -2.75
CA LEU A 409 9.93 -75.30 -2.47
C LEU A 409 9.76 -76.58 -3.31
N LYS A 410 10.59 -76.81 -4.33
CA LYS A 410 10.56 -78.03 -5.15
C LYS A 410 11.43 -79.17 -4.62
N ASN A 411 12.33 -78.92 -3.67
CA ASN A 411 13.33 -79.90 -3.22
C ASN A 411 13.35 -80.00 -1.69
N GLY A 412 12.73 -81.04 -1.12
CA GLY A 412 12.97 -81.40 0.28
C GLY A 412 11.99 -82.39 0.89
N GLU A 413 12.36 -83.68 0.88
CA GLU A 413 11.75 -84.75 1.67
C GLU A 413 12.56 -85.03 2.96
N GLU A 414 11.78 -85.27 4.03
CA GLU A 414 11.96 -86.15 5.21
C GLU A 414 13.03 -85.90 6.31
N GLY A 415 12.55 -85.99 7.57
CA GLY A 415 13.37 -86.04 8.79
C GLY A 415 12.56 -86.06 10.10
N LYS A 416 11.74 -87.11 10.32
CA LYS A 416 10.85 -87.28 11.49
C LYS A 416 11.58 -87.91 12.68
N ALA A 417 12.18 -87.09 13.56
CA ALA A 417 12.49 -87.47 14.96
C ALA A 417 12.87 -86.26 15.84
N THR A 418 13.27 -85.13 15.23
CA THR A 418 13.37 -83.80 15.85
C THR A 418 12.01 -83.05 15.89
N GLU A 419 10.95 -83.73 15.45
CA GLU A 419 9.64 -83.15 15.17
C GLU A 419 8.87 -82.78 16.44
N SER A 420 9.03 -83.48 17.57
CA SER A 420 8.18 -83.18 18.75
C SER A 420 8.54 -81.86 19.46
N TYR A 421 9.79 -81.40 19.41
CA TYR A 421 10.21 -80.13 20.02
C TYR A 421 10.09 -78.96 19.03
N LEU A 422 10.39 -79.21 17.75
CA LEU A 422 10.16 -78.25 16.68
C LEU A 422 8.68 -78.05 16.37
N HIS A 423 7.82 -79.06 16.52
CA HIS A 423 6.38 -78.93 16.26
C HIS A 423 5.68 -78.11 17.35
N ALA A 424 6.16 -78.08 18.60
CA ALA A 424 5.65 -77.14 19.60
C ALA A 424 6.03 -75.70 19.25
N HIS A 425 7.31 -75.45 18.93
CA HIS A 425 7.79 -74.11 18.56
C HIS A 425 7.24 -73.63 17.20
N LEU A 426 6.98 -74.53 16.25
CA LEU A 426 6.30 -74.25 14.99
C LEU A 426 4.80 -74.02 15.19
N ARG A 427 4.17 -74.72 16.15
CA ARG A 427 2.77 -74.45 16.52
C ARG A 427 2.67 -73.07 17.14
N ASP A 428 3.52 -72.74 18.10
CA ASP A 428 3.57 -71.42 18.74
C ASP A 428 3.87 -70.32 17.70
N SER A 429 4.85 -70.50 16.82
CA SER A 429 5.14 -69.56 15.72
C SER A 429 4.01 -69.46 14.70
N SER A 430 3.32 -70.56 14.37
CA SER A 430 2.15 -70.54 13.49
C SER A 430 0.95 -69.86 14.14
N GLN A 431 0.82 -69.98 15.46
CA GLN A 431 -0.27 -69.44 16.26
C GLN A 431 -0.06 -67.94 16.50
N GLU A 432 1.18 -67.50 16.70
CA GLU A 432 1.59 -66.08 16.66
C GLU A 432 1.34 -65.47 15.27
N ARG A 433 1.69 -66.18 14.19
CA ARG A 433 1.42 -65.72 12.82
C ARG A 433 -0.08 -65.61 12.54
N MET A 434 -0.90 -66.55 13.03
CA MET A 434 -2.36 -66.47 12.95
C MET A 434 -2.91 -65.30 13.76
N ALA A 435 -2.43 -65.08 14.99
CA ALA A 435 -2.84 -63.94 15.81
C ALA A 435 -2.50 -62.59 15.16
N LEU A 436 -1.34 -62.48 14.50
CA LEU A 436 -0.96 -61.28 13.73
C LEU A 436 -1.86 -61.06 12.51
N LEU A 437 -2.25 -62.13 11.82
CA LEU A 437 -3.19 -62.04 10.69
C LEU A 437 -4.60 -61.69 11.16
N GLU A 438 -5.04 -62.20 12.30
CA GLU A 438 -6.31 -61.82 12.92
C GLU A 438 -6.32 -60.37 13.37
N ALA A 439 -5.23 -59.88 13.98
CA ALA A 439 -5.06 -58.48 14.36
C ALA A 439 -5.06 -57.56 13.12
N ARG A 440 -4.32 -57.92 12.07
CA ARG A 440 -4.34 -57.18 10.79
C ARG A 440 -5.73 -57.20 10.14
N LEU A 441 -6.45 -58.31 10.22
CA LEU A 441 -7.81 -58.41 9.69
C LEU A 441 -8.79 -57.54 10.49
N THR A 442 -8.62 -57.41 11.81
CA THR A 442 -9.44 -56.49 12.62
C THR A 442 -9.13 -55.04 12.30
N GLU A 443 -7.85 -54.68 12.17
CA GLU A 443 -7.44 -53.35 11.72
C GLU A 443 -8.01 -53.03 10.33
N GLU A 444 -7.94 -53.97 9.38
CA GLU A 444 -8.47 -53.76 8.02
C GLU A 444 -10.00 -53.64 8.02
N LYS A 445 -10.70 -54.32 8.93
CA LYS A 445 -12.14 -54.13 9.14
C LYS A 445 -12.46 -52.77 9.73
N GLU A 446 -11.64 -52.26 10.65
CA GLU A 446 -11.78 -50.92 11.21
C GLU A 446 -11.51 -49.83 10.16
N TRP A 447 -10.46 -49.99 9.35
CA TRP A 447 -10.17 -49.13 8.21
C TRP A 447 -11.30 -49.11 7.20
N ARG A 448 -11.91 -50.26 6.86
CA ARG A 448 -13.09 -50.31 5.97
C ARG A 448 -14.27 -49.53 6.55
N LYS A 449 -14.57 -49.70 7.85
CA LYS A 449 -15.65 -48.94 8.51
C LYS A 449 -15.38 -47.44 8.50
N GLN A 450 -14.14 -47.03 8.74
CA GLN A 450 -13.77 -45.62 8.69
C GLN A 450 -13.93 -45.06 7.27
N LEU A 451 -13.49 -45.79 6.25
CA LEU A 451 -13.66 -45.40 4.86
C LEU A 451 -15.13 -45.32 4.43
N GLU A 452 -15.99 -46.21 4.92
CA GLU A 452 -17.44 -46.11 4.69
C GLU A 452 -18.03 -44.85 5.32
N LEU A 453 -17.65 -44.52 6.56
CA LEU A 453 -18.06 -43.28 7.22
C LEU A 453 -17.58 -42.05 6.44
N ASP A 454 -16.31 -42.02 6.04
CA ASP A 454 -15.74 -40.92 5.27
C ASP A 454 -16.43 -40.76 3.90
N LEU A 455 -16.77 -41.87 3.23
CA LEU A 455 -17.52 -41.85 1.98
C LEU A 455 -18.94 -41.28 2.19
N THR A 456 -19.63 -41.67 3.25
CA THR A 456 -20.96 -41.11 3.55
C THR A 456 -20.89 -39.61 3.91
N ALA A 457 -19.86 -39.19 4.64
CA ALA A 457 -19.63 -37.80 4.96
C ALA A 457 -19.34 -36.96 3.70
N ALA A 458 -18.49 -37.47 2.80
CA ALA A 458 -18.20 -36.83 1.52
C ALA A 458 -19.44 -36.72 0.63
N GLN A 459 -20.29 -37.76 0.60
CA GLN A 459 -21.56 -37.73 -0.14
C GLN A 459 -22.54 -36.70 0.44
N ALA A 460 -22.60 -36.55 1.77
CA ALA A 460 -23.43 -35.55 2.42
C ALA A 460 -22.92 -34.11 2.15
N ALA A 461 -21.61 -33.90 2.17
CA ALA A 461 -20.99 -32.62 1.82
C ALA A 461 -21.31 -32.23 0.37
N LEU A 462 -21.11 -33.16 -0.58
CA LEU A 462 -21.43 -32.94 -1.99
C LEU A 462 -22.91 -32.58 -2.21
N LYS A 463 -23.82 -33.17 -1.44
CA LYS A 463 -25.25 -32.83 -1.51
C LYS A 463 -25.52 -31.39 -1.06
N LYS A 464 -24.89 -30.95 0.04
CA LYS A 464 -25.00 -29.56 0.52
C LYS A 464 -24.43 -28.57 -0.49
N ASP A 465 -23.29 -28.88 -1.10
CA ASP A 465 -22.68 -28.01 -2.11
C ASP A 465 -23.58 -27.86 -3.34
N LYS A 466 -24.25 -28.94 -3.77
CA LYS A 466 -25.25 -28.88 -4.85
C LYS A 466 -26.45 -28.00 -4.48
N GLU A 467 -26.92 -28.07 -3.25
CA GLU A 467 -28.03 -27.23 -2.77
C GLU A 467 -27.60 -25.75 -2.71
N ALA A 468 -26.40 -25.45 -2.24
CA ALA A 468 -25.83 -24.10 -2.22
C ALA A 468 -25.67 -23.52 -3.62
N LEU A 469 -25.14 -24.30 -4.58
CA LEU A 469 -25.03 -23.89 -5.99
C LEU A 469 -26.39 -23.57 -6.60
N GLN A 470 -27.42 -24.37 -6.32
CA GLN A 470 -28.77 -24.06 -6.80
C GLN A 470 -29.35 -22.78 -6.19
N ILE A 471 -29.00 -22.45 -4.95
CA ILE A 471 -29.40 -21.18 -4.33
C ILE A 471 -28.69 -20.03 -5.06
N GLY A 472 -27.37 -20.13 -5.25
CA GLY A 472 -26.60 -19.15 -6.01
C GLY A 472 -27.13 -18.94 -7.43
N GLU A 473 -27.50 -19.99 -8.15
CA GLU A 473 -28.09 -19.88 -9.50
C GLU A 473 -29.43 -19.12 -9.52
N ARG A 474 -30.26 -19.28 -8.48
CA ARG A 474 -31.55 -18.55 -8.37
C ARG A 474 -31.31 -17.07 -8.09
N GLU A 475 -30.36 -16.75 -7.22
CA GLU A 475 -29.98 -15.37 -6.91
C GLU A 475 -29.36 -14.68 -8.12
N LEU A 476 -28.49 -15.37 -8.86
CA LEU A 476 -27.88 -14.85 -10.07
C LEU A 476 -28.94 -14.58 -11.16
N LYS A 477 -29.95 -15.44 -11.30
CA LYS A 477 -31.12 -15.16 -12.17
C LYS A 477 -31.89 -13.92 -11.73
N LYS A 478 -32.10 -13.72 -10.43
CA LYS A 478 -32.77 -12.52 -9.90
C LYS A 478 -31.97 -11.25 -10.20
N LEU A 479 -30.66 -11.25 -9.94
CA LEU A 479 -29.77 -10.13 -10.22
C LEU A 479 -29.71 -9.79 -11.70
N ARG A 480 -29.70 -10.79 -12.60
CA ARG A 480 -29.77 -10.56 -14.05
C ARG A 480 -31.05 -9.82 -14.48
N LEU A 481 -32.20 -10.15 -13.88
CA LEU A 481 -33.46 -9.47 -14.18
C LEU A 481 -33.44 -8.01 -13.69
N GLU A 482 -32.88 -7.76 -12.51
CA GLU A 482 -32.75 -6.42 -11.93
C GLU A 482 -31.80 -5.53 -12.74
N VAL A 483 -30.63 -6.07 -13.13
CA VAL A 483 -29.70 -5.39 -14.04
C VAL A 483 -30.37 -5.08 -15.39
N GLY A 484 -31.23 -5.98 -15.88
CA GLY A 484 -32.07 -5.75 -17.05
C GLY A 484 -33.00 -4.54 -16.88
N GLY A 485 -33.72 -4.46 -15.76
CA GLY A 485 -34.58 -3.33 -15.40
C GLY A 485 -33.81 -2.01 -15.35
N LEU A 486 -32.72 -1.96 -14.59
CA LEU A 486 -31.87 -0.77 -14.47
C LEU A 486 -31.28 -0.31 -15.81
N ARG A 487 -30.97 -1.25 -16.72
CA ARG A 487 -30.51 -0.91 -18.07
C ARG A 487 -31.62 -0.24 -18.90
N THR A 488 -32.86 -0.69 -18.77
CA THR A 488 -34.00 -0.04 -19.45
C THR A 488 -34.27 1.36 -18.90
N GLU A 489 -34.19 1.56 -17.59
CA GLU A 489 -34.33 2.87 -16.96
C GLU A 489 -33.20 3.83 -17.38
N CYS A 490 -31.96 3.33 -17.44
CA CYS A 490 -30.83 4.12 -17.94
C CYS A 490 -31.04 4.55 -19.40
N GLN A 491 -31.60 3.67 -20.24
CA GLN A 491 -31.91 4.00 -21.64
C GLN A 491 -33.03 5.05 -21.75
N GLN A 492 -34.04 4.98 -20.87
CA GLN A 492 -35.07 6.02 -20.76
C GLN A 492 -34.45 7.35 -20.32
N GLY A 493 -33.55 7.34 -19.33
CA GLY A 493 -32.79 8.51 -18.89
C GLY A 493 -31.96 9.15 -20.01
N LYS A 494 -31.24 8.34 -20.81
CA LYS A 494 -30.52 8.83 -22.01
C LYS A 494 -31.48 9.51 -23.01
N THR A 495 -32.69 8.99 -23.19
CA THR A 495 -33.70 9.58 -24.06
C THR A 495 -34.20 10.92 -23.53
N LEU A 496 -34.46 11.01 -22.22
CA LEU A 496 -34.87 12.26 -21.57
C LEU A 496 -33.78 13.33 -21.64
N ILE A 497 -32.51 12.96 -21.45
CA ILE A 497 -31.38 13.88 -21.56
C ILE A 497 -31.28 14.47 -22.97
N LYS A 498 -31.46 13.64 -24.01
CA LYS A 498 -31.51 14.13 -25.41
C LYS A 498 -32.67 15.10 -25.64
N GLY A 499 -33.83 14.84 -25.06
CA GLY A 499 -34.96 15.78 -25.10
C GLY A 499 -34.64 17.10 -24.40
N LEU A 500 -34.00 17.03 -23.22
CA LEU A 500 -33.60 18.22 -22.48
C LEU A 500 -32.54 19.06 -23.21
N THR A 501 -31.54 18.43 -23.83
CA THR A 501 -30.53 19.16 -24.61
C THR A 501 -31.14 19.82 -25.85
N GLN A 502 -32.09 19.16 -26.51
CA GLN A 502 -32.86 19.77 -27.60
C GLN A 502 -33.62 21.02 -27.12
N VAL A 503 -34.37 20.92 -26.02
CA VAL A 503 -35.12 22.06 -25.46
C VAL A 503 -34.18 23.20 -25.04
N LYS A 504 -32.99 22.89 -24.49
CA LYS A 504 -31.97 23.90 -24.17
C LYS A 504 -31.45 24.61 -25.43
N GLY A 505 -31.25 23.87 -26.52
CA GLY A 505 -30.86 24.45 -27.81
C GLY A 505 -31.95 25.36 -28.38
N GLU A 506 -33.21 24.92 -28.33
CA GLU A 506 -34.37 25.73 -28.76
C GLU A 506 -34.50 27.01 -27.92
N LYS A 507 -34.31 26.90 -26.59
CA LYS A 507 -34.28 28.05 -25.68
C LYS A 507 -33.18 29.06 -26.06
N ALA A 508 -31.96 28.62 -26.31
CA ALA A 508 -30.85 29.51 -26.68
C ALA A 508 -31.13 30.27 -27.99
N VAL A 509 -31.76 29.61 -28.98
CA VAL A 509 -32.17 30.27 -30.22
C VAL A 509 -33.25 31.32 -29.97
N LEU A 510 -34.20 31.06 -29.07
CA LEU A 510 -35.20 32.04 -28.68
C LEU A 510 -34.58 33.23 -27.93
N GLU A 511 -33.63 32.98 -27.03
CA GLU A 511 -32.89 34.03 -26.32
C GLU A 511 -32.12 34.94 -27.30
N GLU A 512 -31.45 34.37 -28.31
CA GLU A 512 -30.78 35.18 -29.34
C GLU A 512 -31.76 35.98 -30.19
N LYS A 513 -32.94 35.42 -30.52
CA LYS A 513 -34.01 36.19 -31.19
C LYS A 513 -34.51 37.34 -30.32
N VAL A 514 -34.65 37.14 -29.02
CA VAL A 514 -35.02 38.22 -28.07
C VAL A 514 -33.93 39.28 -28.05
N ALA A 515 -32.66 38.90 -27.93
CA ALA A 515 -31.54 39.85 -27.96
C ALA A 515 -31.45 40.63 -29.28
N GLN A 516 -31.81 40.01 -30.42
CA GLN A 516 -31.91 40.70 -31.71
C GLN A 516 -33.06 41.70 -31.74
N MET A 517 -34.22 41.33 -31.20
CA MET A 517 -35.37 42.22 -31.06
C MET A 517 -35.06 43.41 -30.13
N GLU A 518 -34.36 43.18 -29.01
CA GLU A 518 -33.89 44.23 -28.10
C GLU A 518 -32.92 45.18 -28.78
N ARG A 519 -31.93 44.66 -29.52
CA ARG A 519 -31.00 45.49 -30.30
C ARG A 519 -31.72 46.32 -31.36
N ALA A 520 -32.74 45.77 -32.02
CA ALA A 520 -33.56 46.50 -32.98
C ALA A 520 -34.39 47.59 -32.29
N TYR A 521 -34.97 47.28 -31.13
CA TYR A 521 -35.70 48.24 -30.30
C TYR A 521 -34.80 49.39 -29.84
N SER A 522 -33.58 49.11 -29.36
CA SER A 522 -32.62 50.16 -28.97
C SER A 522 -32.22 51.06 -30.13
N ARG A 523 -32.08 50.52 -31.35
CA ARG A 523 -31.80 51.35 -32.55
C ARG A 523 -32.96 52.28 -32.87
N LEU A 524 -34.20 51.76 -32.87
CA LEU A 524 -35.40 52.58 -33.07
C LEU A 524 -35.56 53.63 -31.97
N GLN A 525 -35.22 53.27 -30.72
CA GLN A 525 -35.19 54.20 -29.61
C GLN A 525 -34.16 55.31 -29.86
N SER A 526 -32.91 54.98 -30.23
CA SER A 526 -31.90 55.98 -30.59
C SER A 526 -32.31 56.87 -31.76
N GLU A 527 -33.01 56.34 -32.77
CA GLU A 527 -33.58 57.13 -33.88
C GLU A 527 -34.71 58.07 -33.42
N LEU A 528 -35.53 57.64 -32.45
CA LEU A 528 -36.52 58.50 -31.78
C LEU A 528 -35.83 59.63 -30.99
N GLU A 529 -34.74 59.31 -30.28
CA GLU A 529 -33.98 60.27 -29.47
C GLU A 529 -33.25 61.33 -30.29
N HIS A 530 -32.88 61.03 -31.55
CA HIS A 530 -32.34 62.02 -32.49
C HIS A 530 -33.44 62.91 -33.11
N ARG A 531 -34.71 62.46 -33.09
CA ARG A 531 -35.87 63.29 -33.49
C ARG A 531 -36.39 64.17 -32.36
N ASP A 532 -36.20 63.78 -31.10
CA ASP A 532 -36.72 64.49 -29.93
C ASP A 532 -35.71 65.46 -29.30
N GLY A 533 -35.07 66.29 -30.13
CA GLY A 533 -34.35 67.48 -29.68
C GLY A 533 -35.23 68.54 -28.98
N ASP A 534 -36.55 68.34 -28.92
CA ASP A 534 -37.51 69.35 -28.44
C ASP A 534 -38.23 69.03 -27.12
N GLN A 535 -37.94 67.93 -26.39
CA GLN A 535 -38.59 67.68 -25.08
C GLN A 535 -37.65 67.09 -24.01
N THR A 536 -36.85 67.97 -23.39
CA THR A 536 -35.80 67.66 -22.39
C THR A 536 -36.19 67.96 -20.94
N LEU A 537 -37.30 67.42 -20.45
CA LEU A 537 -37.67 67.53 -19.01
C LEU A 537 -38.14 66.22 -18.34
N GLY A 538 -38.55 65.19 -19.09
CA GLY A 538 -38.92 63.88 -18.53
C GLY A 538 -37.74 62.96 -18.20
N LYS A 539 -36.69 62.96 -19.04
CA LYS A 539 -35.55 62.02 -18.92
C LYS A 539 -34.62 62.27 -17.73
N MET A 540 -34.67 63.45 -17.11
CA MET A 540 -33.81 63.79 -15.98
C MET A 540 -34.27 63.15 -14.66
N MET A 541 -35.58 62.87 -14.52
CA MET A 541 -36.13 62.24 -13.31
C MET A 541 -35.99 60.72 -13.33
N GLU A 542 -36.10 60.09 -14.49
CA GLU A 542 -35.96 58.63 -14.63
C GLU A 542 -34.51 58.16 -14.45
N ASN A 543 -33.53 58.94 -14.94
CA ASN A 543 -32.11 58.69 -14.67
C ASN A 543 -31.73 58.88 -13.19
N ARG A 544 -32.43 59.79 -12.48
CA ARG A 544 -32.22 59.99 -11.03
C ARG A 544 -32.73 58.79 -10.24
N LEU A 545 -33.91 58.29 -10.58
CA LEU A 545 -34.49 57.11 -9.94
C LEU A 545 -33.66 55.84 -10.20
N GLN A 546 -33.13 55.67 -11.42
CA GLN A 546 -32.21 54.56 -11.73
C GLN A 546 -30.88 54.69 -10.97
N ALA A 547 -30.32 55.90 -10.85
CA ALA A 547 -29.13 56.14 -10.04
C ALA A 547 -29.36 55.81 -8.56
N ASP A 548 -30.49 56.26 -7.99
CA ASP A 548 -30.87 55.99 -6.61
C ASP A 548 -31.10 54.49 -6.36
N GLN A 549 -31.70 53.77 -7.31
CA GLN A 549 -31.85 52.30 -7.26
C GLN A 549 -30.51 51.57 -7.31
N THR A 550 -29.56 52.04 -8.14
CA THR A 550 -28.21 51.45 -8.15
C THR A 550 -27.44 51.74 -6.87
N GLN A 551 -27.60 52.93 -6.29
CA GLN A 551 -26.97 53.30 -5.02
C GLN A 551 -27.51 52.47 -3.85
N GLN A 552 -28.83 52.26 -3.78
CA GLN A 552 -29.44 51.38 -2.76
C GLN A 552 -28.96 49.93 -2.87
N ARG A 553 -28.75 49.42 -4.08
CA ARG A 553 -28.18 48.08 -4.30
C ARG A 553 -26.72 48.00 -3.83
N VAL A 554 -25.93 49.04 -4.11
CA VAL A 554 -24.54 49.14 -3.64
C VAL A 554 -24.48 49.20 -2.11
N ASP A 555 -25.35 49.98 -1.48
CA ASP A 555 -25.41 50.08 -0.02
C ASP A 555 -25.85 48.76 0.63
N SER A 556 -26.80 48.05 0.02
CA SER A 556 -27.24 46.72 0.47
C SER A 556 -26.10 45.69 0.40
N LEU A 557 -25.38 45.66 -0.73
CA LEU A 557 -24.22 44.79 -0.89
C LEU A 557 -23.07 45.15 0.07
N ASN A 558 -22.88 46.43 0.39
CA ASN A 558 -21.89 46.86 1.38
C ASN A 558 -22.24 46.38 2.79
N VAL A 559 -23.53 46.38 3.17
CA VAL A 559 -23.97 45.82 4.45
C VAL A 559 -23.76 44.31 4.49
N GLU A 560 -24.06 43.60 3.40
CA GLU A 560 -23.82 42.15 3.30
C GLU A 560 -22.33 41.80 3.36
N LEU A 561 -21.48 42.55 2.65
CA LEU A 561 -20.02 42.41 2.74
C LEU A 561 -19.52 42.71 4.16
N GLY A 562 -20.10 43.70 4.85
CA GLY A 562 -19.82 43.99 6.26
C GLY A 562 -20.16 42.80 7.17
N ARG A 563 -21.35 42.21 7.01
CA ARG A 563 -21.79 41.03 7.77
C ARG A 563 -20.90 39.80 7.49
N LEU A 564 -20.54 39.57 6.23
CA LEU A 564 -19.65 38.47 5.84
C LEU A 564 -18.24 38.66 6.41
N ARG A 565 -17.71 39.89 6.42
CA ARG A 565 -16.42 40.20 7.06
C ARG A 565 -16.46 39.95 8.56
N SER A 566 -17.49 40.42 9.27
CA SER A 566 -17.65 40.15 10.70
C SER A 566 -17.78 38.65 10.99
N SER A 567 -18.50 37.90 10.14
CA SER A 567 -18.58 36.44 10.26
C SER A 567 -17.24 35.76 10.02
N HIS A 568 -16.46 36.24 9.04
CA HIS A 568 -15.14 35.72 8.75
C HIS A 568 -14.16 35.99 9.92
N ASP A 569 -14.21 37.18 10.50
CA ASP A 569 -13.35 37.56 11.64
C ASP A 569 -13.72 36.76 12.89
N ALA A 570 -15.01 36.54 13.16
CA ALA A 570 -15.46 35.66 14.25
C ALA A 570 -14.98 34.22 14.07
N LEU A 571 -15.09 33.64 12.86
CA LEU A 571 -14.56 32.30 12.56
C LEU A 571 -13.03 32.25 12.70
N ARG A 572 -12.32 33.31 12.34
CA ARG A 572 -10.87 33.40 12.51
C ARG A 572 -10.48 33.39 14.00
N GLU A 573 -11.21 34.13 14.84
CA GLU A 573 -11.00 34.15 16.29
C GLU A 573 -11.33 32.79 16.94
N GLU A 574 -12.40 32.13 16.51
CA GLU A 574 -12.77 30.78 16.97
C GLU A 574 -11.69 29.75 16.59
N MET A 575 -11.21 29.77 15.35
CA MET A 575 -10.09 28.93 14.90
C MET A 575 -8.79 29.23 15.65
N ALA A 576 -8.55 30.47 16.08
CA ALA A 576 -7.40 30.81 16.92
C ALA A 576 -7.57 30.25 18.35
N SER A 577 -8.77 30.32 18.92
CA SER A 577 -9.09 29.75 20.23
C SER A 577 -8.95 28.22 20.23
N GLU A 578 -9.45 27.54 19.21
CA GLU A 578 -9.32 26.08 19.10
C GLU A 578 -7.86 25.62 18.91
N ARG A 579 -7.07 26.38 18.14
CA ARG A 579 -5.62 26.13 18.05
C ARG A 579 -4.92 26.30 19.39
N GLN A 580 -5.32 27.29 20.19
CA GLN A 580 -4.75 27.49 21.52
C GLN A 580 -5.12 26.35 22.48
N LYS A 581 -6.38 25.89 22.47
CA LYS A 581 -6.81 24.71 23.27
C LYS A 581 -6.06 23.44 22.84
N ALA A 582 -5.88 23.23 21.54
CA ALA A 582 -5.11 22.10 21.03
C ALA A 582 -3.64 22.14 21.51
N ALA A 583 -3.02 23.33 21.52
CA ALA A 583 -1.67 23.51 22.03
C ALA A 583 -1.57 23.26 23.54
N GLU A 584 -2.57 23.69 24.32
CA GLU A 584 -2.67 23.42 25.76
C GLU A 584 -2.79 21.92 26.04
N LEU A 585 -3.68 21.20 25.33
CA LEU A 585 -3.83 19.75 25.44
C LEU A 585 -2.56 18.99 25.02
N GLN A 586 -1.87 19.45 23.97
CA GLN A 586 -0.61 18.87 23.55
C GLN A 586 0.49 19.07 24.61
N ALA A 587 0.52 20.24 25.27
CA ALA A 587 1.43 20.50 26.38
C ALA A 587 1.11 19.60 27.60
N GLU A 588 -0.16 19.44 27.95
CA GLU A 588 -0.61 18.54 29.03
C GLU A 588 -0.22 17.08 28.74
N LEU A 589 -0.42 16.61 27.50
CA LEU A 589 -0.02 15.27 27.09
C LEU A 589 1.49 15.07 27.19
N SER A 590 2.27 16.04 26.73
CA SER A 590 3.75 15.98 26.81
C SER A 590 4.25 15.91 28.25
N ASN A 591 3.63 16.68 29.17
CA ASN A 591 3.92 16.64 30.59
C ASN A 591 3.52 15.29 31.22
N ALA A 592 2.37 14.73 30.86
CA ALA A 592 1.93 13.43 31.35
C ALA A 592 2.88 12.30 30.90
N VAL A 593 3.34 12.34 29.65
CA VAL A 593 4.34 11.40 29.12
C VAL A 593 5.65 11.52 29.89
N HIS A 594 6.13 12.74 30.13
CA HIS A 594 7.37 12.96 30.88
C HIS A 594 7.27 12.42 32.31
N LEU A 595 6.16 12.69 33.02
CA LEU A 595 5.91 12.15 34.36
C LEU A 595 5.84 10.62 34.37
N LYS A 596 5.27 10.00 33.34
CA LYS A 596 5.20 8.54 33.21
C LYS A 596 6.60 7.93 33.02
N LEU A 597 7.42 8.52 32.16
CA LEU A 597 8.81 8.11 31.95
C LEU A 597 9.65 8.24 33.23
N GLU A 598 9.48 9.33 33.98
CA GLU A 598 10.14 9.47 35.28
C GLU A 598 9.70 8.39 36.28
N ALA A 599 8.42 8.02 36.29
CA ALA A 599 7.88 6.98 37.15
C ALA A 599 8.39 5.58 36.74
N GLU A 600 8.47 5.30 35.45
CA GLU A 600 9.07 4.06 34.90
C GLU A 600 10.55 3.96 35.28
N GLY A 601 11.34 5.03 35.09
CA GLY A 601 12.74 5.04 35.51
C GLY A 601 12.93 4.89 37.03
N LYS A 602 11.98 5.35 37.86
CA LYS A 602 11.97 5.07 39.31
C LYS A 602 11.67 3.59 39.60
N ARG A 603 10.74 2.98 38.86
CA ARG A 603 10.37 1.57 38.98
C ARG A 603 11.55 0.65 38.62
N GLU A 604 12.22 0.91 37.51
CA GLU A 604 13.40 0.13 37.09
C GLU A 604 14.52 0.16 38.13
N ARG A 605 14.80 1.34 38.72
CA ARG A 605 15.77 1.46 39.80
C ARG A 605 15.39 0.62 41.03
N LEU A 606 14.12 0.62 41.41
CA LEU A 606 13.63 -0.21 42.52
C LEU A 606 13.73 -1.70 42.18
N GLU A 607 13.45 -2.09 40.93
CA GLU A 607 13.55 -3.48 40.49
C GLU A 607 14.98 -4.00 40.53
N LEU A 608 15.95 -3.18 40.09
CA LEU A 608 17.37 -3.51 40.21
C LEU A 608 17.82 -3.64 41.67
N GLU A 609 17.33 -2.78 42.57
CA GLU A 609 17.63 -2.88 44.00
C GLU A 609 16.99 -4.13 44.62
N VAL A 610 15.77 -4.50 44.22
CA VAL A 610 15.12 -5.75 44.65
C VAL A 610 15.92 -6.97 44.16
N GLN A 611 16.39 -6.98 42.92
CA GLN A 611 17.24 -8.06 42.40
C GLN A 611 18.55 -8.17 43.18
N ARG A 612 19.17 -7.03 43.51
CA ARG A 612 20.39 -6.99 44.34
C ARG A 612 20.13 -7.55 45.74
N LEU A 613 19.07 -7.11 46.42
CA LEU A 613 18.69 -7.61 47.74
C LEU A 613 18.35 -9.10 47.70
N THR A 614 17.71 -9.57 46.63
CA THR A 614 17.40 -11.00 46.42
C THR A 614 18.68 -11.83 46.32
N LYS A 615 19.67 -11.39 45.54
CA LYS A 615 20.98 -12.04 45.45
C LYS A 615 21.72 -12.05 46.79
N GLN A 616 21.66 -10.96 47.55
CA GLN A 616 22.24 -10.92 48.90
C GLN A 616 21.55 -11.91 49.85
N LEU A 617 20.22 -12.03 49.77
CA LEU A 617 19.46 -12.95 50.62
C LEU A 617 19.74 -14.42 50.27
N GLN A 618 19.87 -14.74 48.98
CA GLN A 618 20.32 -16.05 48.51
C GLN A 618 21.72 -16.39 49.04
N TRP A 619 22.67 -15.46 48.95
CA TRP A 619 24.00 -15.64 49.51
C TRP A 619 23.96 -15.93 51.02
N HIS A 620 23.17 -15.16 51.78
CA HIS A 620 23.01 -15.41 53.22
C HIS A 620 22.35 -16.77 53.52
N GLN A 621 21.39 -17.20 52.70
CA GLN A 621 20.79 -18.54 52.82
C GLN A 621 21.82 -19.64 52.58
N GLU A 622 22.66 -19.51 51.55
CA GLU A 622 23.74 -20.46 51.25
C GLU A 622 24.74 -20.58 52.39
N GLN A 623 25.13 -19.45 52.99
CA GLN A 623 25.99 -19.42 54.18
C GLN A 623 25.34 -20.12 55.37
N LEU A 624 24.03 -19.93 55.60
CA LEU A 624 23.30 -20.61 56.67
C LEU A 624 23.17 -22.12 56.42
N SER A 625 22.98 -22.57 55.18
CA SER A 625 22.99 -24.00 54.84
C SER A 625 24.37 -24.62 55.05
N SER A 626 25.45 -23.94 54.64
CA SER A 626 26.83 -24.40 54.85
C SER A 626 27.17 -24.50 56.36
N ALA A 627 26.77 -23.50 57.16
CA ALA A 627 26.94 -23.54 58.61
C ALA A 627 26.13 -24.69 59.26
N ARG A 628 24.91 -24.96 58.78
CA ARG A 628 24.09 -26.10 59.24
C ARG A 628 24.72 -27.45 58.89
N GLU A 629 25.34 -27.57 57.71
CA GLU A 629 26.07 -28.77 57.30
C GLU A 629 27.35 -28.99 58.11
N ALA A 630 28.10 -27.92 58.41
CA ALA A 630 29.27 -27.98 59.28
C ALA A 630 28.92 -28.47 60.71
N VAL A 631 27.81 -28.00 61.28
CA VAL A 631 27.30 -28.49 62.58
C VAL A 631 26.88 -29.96 62.50
N ARG A 632 26.24 -30.37 61.39
CA ARG A 632 25.84 -31.76 61.14
C ARG A 632 27.04 -32.71 61.00
N CYS A 633 28.14 -32.23 60.43
CA CYS A 633 29.41 -32.97 60.34
C CYS A 633 30.11 -33.07 61.70
N SER A 634 30.06 -32.02 62.53
CA SER A 634 30.62 -32.03 63.89
C SER A 634 29.88 -32.99 64.82
N GLN A 635 28.55 -33.06 64.74
CA GLN A 635 27.74 -34.04 65.50
C GLN A 635 28.00 -35.50 65.10
N LYS A 636 28.56 -35.74 63.90
CA LYS A 636 28.94 -37.08 63.43
C LYS A 636 30.31 -37.54 63.92
N ALA A 637 31.13 -36.63 64.48
CA ALA A 637 32.50 -36.90 64.93
C ALA A 637 32.63 -37.15 66.46
N GLU A 638 31.60 -36.91 67.26
CA GLU A 638 31.65 -37.05 68.74
C GLU A 638 31.11 -38.40 69.28
N LEU A 639 30.85 -39.40 68.42
CA LEU A 639 30.37 -40.73 68.85
C LEU A 639 31.46 -41.80 69.05
N HIS A 640 32.75 -41.45 68.99
CA HIS A 640 33.84 -42.42 69.16
C HIS A 640 34.99 -41.93 70.05
N THR A 641 34.74 -41.66 71.33
CA THR A 641 35.80 -41.64 72.37
C THR A 641 35.23 -41.74 73.78
N ALA A 642 35.15 -42.97 74.32
CA ALA A 642 35.35 -43.26 75.76
C ALA A 642 35.28 -44.77 76.03
N ASN A 643 36.42 -45.47 76.06
CA ASN A 643 36.69 -46.43 77.13
C ASN A 643 38.13 -46.98 77.09
N THR A 644 38.88 -46.78 78.18
CA THR A 644 40.07 -47.58 78.51
C THR A 644 40.28 -47.66 80.03
N GLY A 645 40.34 -48.90 80.54
CA GLY A 645 41.17 -49.30 81.69
C GLY A 645 40.46 -49.52 83.03
N PHE A 646 40.30 -50.78 83.48
CA PHE A 646 41.25 -51.49 84.38
C PHE A 646 40.65 -52.80 84.95
N ARG A 647 41.49 -53.86 84.98
CA ARG A 647 41.40 -55.18 85.66
C ARG A 647 41.96 -55.02 87.12
N PRO A 648 41.65 -55.81 88.20
CA PRO A 648 41.78 -57.29 88.28
C PRO A 648 40.89 -58.13 89.26
N GLU A 649 40.93 -59.46 89.00
CA GLU A 649 40.80 -60.70 89.83
C GLU A 649 40.32 -60.62 91.30
N SER A 650 39.60 -61.59 91.91
CA SER A 650 39.69 -63.05 91.85
C SER A 650 38.46 -63.73 92.55
N ALA A 651 38.34 -65.05 92.40
CA ALA A 651 37.37 -65.97 93.03
C ALA A 651 37.33 -65.86 94.58
N GLU A 652 36.26 -66.14 95.33
CA GLU A 652 35.59 -67.43 95.51
C GLU A 652 34.60 -67.26 96.70
N LYS A 653 33.37 -67.79 96.64
CA LYS A 653 32.58 -68.43 97.74
C LYS A 653 31.06 -68.31 97.58
N ALA A 654 30.52 -69.46 97.24
CA ALA A 654 29.12 -69.85 97.17
C ALA A 654 28.26 -69.50 98.40
N ARG A 655 26.95 -69.38 98.12
CA ARG A 655 25.76 -69.48 99.03
C ARG A 655 25.06 -68.19 99.51
N VAL A 656 25.31 -67.05 98.85
CA VAL A 656 24.40 -65.87 98.84
C VAL A 656 23.85 -65.60 97.41
N GLU A 657 24.22 -66.46 96.46
CA GLU A 657 24.01 -66.27 95.02
C GLU A 657 22.54 -66.19 94.59
N GLY A 658 21.58 -66.81 95.28
CA GLY A 658 20.18 -66.82 94.82
C GLY A 658 19.43 -65.48 94.94
N LEU A 659 19.70 -64.67 95.98
CA LEU A 659 19.03 -63.37 96.18
C LEU A 659 19.75 -62.24 95.45
N ASP A 660 21.07 -62.30 95.36
CA ASP A 660 21.86 -61.34 94.59
C ASP A 660 21.73 -61.57 93.07
N GLN A 661 21.56 -62.82 92.60
CA GLN A 661 21.20 -63.11 91.20
C GLN A 661 19.79 -62.62 90.85
N LEU A 662 18.80 -62.76 91.75
CA LEU A 662 17.46 -62.21 91.53
C LEU A 662 17.46 -60.67 91.54
N SER A 663 18.25 -60.03 92.40
CA SER A 663 18.46 -58.58 92.42
C SER A 663 19.17 -58.09 91.16
N SER A 664 20.19 -58.83 90.68
CA SER A 664 20.90 -58.55 89.43
C SER A 664 20.00 -58.72 88.21
N LEU A 665 19.25 -59.82 88.13
CA LEU A 665 18.28 -60.07 87.06
C LEU A 665 17.16 -59.02 87.06
N LYS A 666 16.69 -58.59 88.23
CA LYS A 666 15.67 -57.52 88.31
C LYS A 666 16.20 -56.17 87.81
N LYS A 667 17.46 -55.84 88.10
CA LYS A 667 18.12 -54.66 87.54
C LYS A 667 18.32 -54.79 86.03
N GLU A 668 18.70 -55.96 85.54
CA GLU A 668 18.81 -56.24 84.10
C GLU A 668 17.44 -56.14 83.40
N ILE A 669 16.37 -56.66 84.00
CA ILE A 669 15.00 -56.53 83.48
C ILE A 669 14.59 -55.06 83.41
N ASN A 670 14.80 -54.28 84.47
CA ASN A 670 14.48 -52.85 84.44
C ASN A 670 15.29 -52.10 83.36
N VAL A 671 16.59 -52.41 83.21
CA VAL A 671 17.43 -51.82 82.15
C VAL A 671 16.93 -52.22 80.75
N LEU A 672 16.42 -53.44 80.58
CA LEU A 672 15.81 -53.89 79.33
C LEU A 672 14.44 -53.25 79.08
N GLU A 673 13.65 -53.02 80.12
CA GLU A 673 12.37 -52.30 80.04
C GLU A 673 12.59 -50.83 79.66
N ASP A 674 13.56 -50.16 80.29
CA ASP A 674 13.94 -48.79 79.95
C ASP A 674 14.42 -48.69 78.49
N LYS A 675 15.27 -49.62 78.04
CA LYS A 675 15.72 -49.70 76.64
C LYS A 675 14.57 -49.98 75.66
N LEU A 676 13.63 -50.85 76.03
CA LEU A 676 12.47 -51.14 75.20
C LEU A 676 11.56 -49.92 75.07
N GLU A 677 11.41 -49.13 76.14
CA GLU A 677 10.62 -47.90 76.14
C GLU A 677 11.33 -46.78 75.35
N GLU A 678 12.65 -46.66 75.45
CA GLU A 678 13.46 -45.78 74.59
C GLU A 678 13.33 -46.15 73.10
N GLU A 679 13.43 -47.43 72.75
CA GLU A 679 13.23 -47.91 71.38
C GLU A 679 11.80 -47.63 70.87
N ARG A 680 10.77 -47.78 71.71
CA ARG A 680 9.40 -47.40 71.36
C ARG A 680 9.25 -45.91 71.11
N GLN A 681 9.89 -45.07 71.93
CA GLN A 681 9.89 -43.62 71.73
C GLN A 681 10.63 -43.23 70.45
N LEU A 682 11.78 -43.83 70.17
CA LEU A 682 12.53 -43.62 68.92
C LEU A 682 11.73 -44.05 67.69
N ALA A 683 11.06 -45.21 67.76
CA ALA A 683 10.18 -45.68 66.68
C ALA A 683 9.00 -44.73 66.43
N SER A 684 8.38 -44.21 67.48
CA SER A 684 7.30 -43.21 67.39
C SER A 684 7.79 -41.88 66.78
N GLN A 685 8.96 -41.40 67.20
CA GLN A 685 9.60 -40.22 66.62
C GLN A 685 9.92 -40.42 65.14
N HIS A 686 10.44 -41.60 64.77
CA HIS A 686 10.71 -41.94 63.38
C HIS A 686 9.43 -42.00 62.54
N GLN A 687 8.35 -42.60 63.08
CA GLN A 687 7.04 -42.62 62.44
C GLN A 687 6.49 -41.22 62.19
N MET A 688 6.58 -40.31 63.18
CA MET A 688 6.15 -38.92 63.03
C MET A 688 6.99 -38.16 61.99
N ALA A 689 8.31 -38.40 61.95
CA ALA A 689 9.20 -37.79 60.96
C ALA A 689 8.88 -38.25 59.53
N LEU A 690 8.63 -39.55 59.33
CA LEU A 690 8.19 -40.09 58.04
C LEU A 690 6.83 -39.51 57.62
N GLN A 691 5.88 -39.39 58.57
CA GLN A 691 4.58 -38.80 58.26
C GLN A 691 4.69 -37.32 57.87
N ALA A 692 5.57 -36.55 58.52
CA ALA A 692 5.84 -35.16 58.15
C ALA A 692 6.46 -35.07 56.74
N GLN A 693 7.41 -35.94 56.39
CA GLN A 693 7.99 -36.01 55.05
C GLN A 693 6.94 -36.38 53.98
N ILE A 694 6.02 -37.31 54.28
CA ILE A 694 4.91 -37.65 53.38
C ILE A 694 4.00 -36.44 53.16
N ASN A 695 3.65 -35.71 54.23
CA ASN A 695 2.79 -34.54 54.13
C ASN A 695 3.45 -33.40 53.33
N GLU A 696 4.75 -33.19 53.51
CA GLU A 696 5.54 -32.21 52.76
C GLU A 696 5.63 -32.58 51.28
N ALA A 697 5.92 -33.85 50.96
CA ALA A 697 5.92 -34.35 49.59
C ALA A 697 4.54 -34.20 48.92
N GLN A 698 3.44 -34.49 49.64
CA GLN A 698 2.08 -34.29 49.13
C GLN A 698 1.75 -32.82 48.87
N ALA A 699 2.22 -31.90 49.71
CA ALA A 699 2.04 -30.46 49.49
C ALA A 699 2.83 -29.98 48.27
N HIS A 700 4.05 -30.49 48.07
CA HIS A 700 4.85 -30.23 46.88
C HIS A 700 4.21 -30.75 45.60
N ILE A 701 3.63 -31.96 45.61
CA ILE A 701 2.91 -32.50 44.45
C ILE A 701 1.71 -31.62 44.10
N LYS A 702 0.89 -31.23 45.09
CA LYS A 702 -0.27 -30.36 44.86
C LYS A 702 0.10 -28.98 44.32
N SER A 703 1.20 -28.40 44.79
CA SER A 703 1.66 -27.10 44.27
C SER A 703 2.19 -27.24 42.84
N GLN A 704 2.90 -28.34 42.52
CA GLN A 704 3.32 -28.65 41.15
C GLN A 704 2.13 -28.86 40.21
N ASP A 705 1.09 -29.59 40.64
CA ASP A 705 -0.13 -29.79 39.84
C ASP A 705 -0.86 -28.47 39.54
N SER A 706 -0.90 -27.55 40.50
CA SER A 706 -1.48 -26.21 40.28
C SER A 706 -0.69 -25.41 39.25
N VAL A 707 0.65 -25.47 39.29
CA VAL A 707 1.51 -24.78 38.31
C VAL A 707 1.36 -25.40 36.93
N LEU A 708 1.29 -26.73 36.83
CA LEU A 708 1.05 -27.43 35.56
C LEU A 708 -0.32 -27.08 34.98
N SER A 709 -1.37 -27.00 35.81
CA SER A 709 -2.70 -26.58 35.37
C SER A 709 -2.70 -25.14 34.85
N GLN A 710 -2.00 -24.22 35.52
CA GLN A 710 -1.86 -22.84 35.05
C GLN A 710 -1.12 -22.79 33.70
N LYS A 711 -0.01 -23.52 33.57
CA LYS A 711 0.77 -23.60 32.33
C LYS A 711 -0.02 -24.21 31.18
N ALA A 712 -0.89 -25.18 31.45
CA ALA A 712 -1.79 -25.74 30.45
C ALA A 712 -2.81 -24.72 29.95
N GLU A 713 -3.33 -23.85 30.83
CA GLU A 713 -4.28 -22.79 30.44
C GLU A 713 -3.59 -21.65 29.67
N GLU A 714 -2.39 -21.23 30.11
CA GLU A 714 -1.54 -20.29 29.37
C GLU A 714 -1.24 -20.83 27.95
N ALA A 715 -0.93 -22.13 27.82
CA ALA A 715 -0.69 -22.75 26.51
C ALA A 715 -1.95 -22.79 25.62
N LYS A 716 -3.15 -22.94 26.20
CA LYS A 716 -4.42 -22.82 25.44
C LYS A 716 -4.64 -21.40 24.97
N GLN A 717 -4.39 -20.41 25.83
CA GLN A 717 -4.51 -18.99 25.48
C GLN A 717 -3.57 -18.62 24.34
N MET A 718 -2.30 -19.01 24.43
CA MET A 718 -1.30 -18.78 23.37
C MET A 718 -1.71 -19.43 22.05
N LYS A 719 -2.31 -20.63 22.07
CA LYS A 719 -2.85 -21.27 20.85
C LYS A 719 -3.98 -20.45 20.22
N GLN A 720 -4.89 -19.91 21.02
CA GLN A 720 -5.96 -19.06 20.52
C GLN A 720 -5.42 -17.73 19.95
N ASP A 721 -4.42 -17.15 20.59
CA ASP A 721 -3.78 -15.90 20.15
C ASP A 721 -3.06 -16.10 18.81
N VAL A 722 -2.35 -17.22 18.65
CA VAL A 722 -1.73 -17.60 17.37
C VAL A 722 -2.78 -17.80 16.28
N GLN A 723 -3.91 -18.46 16.57
CA GLN A 723 -5.00 -18.60 15.59
C GLN A 723 -5.63 -17.26 15.18
N ARG A 724 -5.81 -16.34 16.15
CA ARG A 724 -6.29 -14.98 15.87
C ARG A 724 -5.29 -14.21 15.00
N ALA A 725 -4.01 -14.26 15.34
CA ALA A 725 -2.96 -13.62 14.55
C ALA A 725 -2.90 -14.19 13.12
N GLN A 726 -2.95 -15.51 12.94
CA GLN A 726 -3.00 -16.16 11.62
C GLN A 726 -4.19 -15.68 10.78
N SER A 727 -5.36 -15.50 11.41
CA SER A 727 -6.56 -15.00 10.73
C SER A 727 -6.38 -13.55 10.25
N LEU A 728 -5.76 -12.71 11.09
CA LEU A 728 -5.44 -11.32 10.74
C LEU A 728 -4.40 -11.24 9.62
N PHE A 729 -3.33 -12.04 9.68
CA PHE A 729 -2.34 -12.12 8.60
C PHE A 729 -2.96 -12.59 7.29
N THR A 730 -3.84 -13.59 7.33
CA THR A 730 -4.56 -14.05 6.14
C THR A 730 -5.44 -12.95 5.54
N SER A 731 -6.07 -12.11 6.38
CA SER A 731 -6.85 -10.96 5.92
C SER A 731 -5.96 -9.87 5.31
N ALA A 732 -4.88 -9.51 5.99
CA ALA A 732 -3.91 -8.52 5.51
C ALA A 732 -3.26 -8.95 4.18
N GLU A 733 -2.95 -10.24 4.02
CA GLU A 733 -2.45 -10.78 2.76
C GLU A 733 -3.47 -10.65 1.63
N LYS A 734 -4.76 -10.86 1.90
CA LYS A 734 -5.81 -10.69 0.89
C LYS A 734 -5.96 -9.22 0.47
N GLU A 735 -5.95 -8.30 1.42
CA GLU A 735 -5.99 -6.86 1.14
C GLU A 735 -4.76 -6.39 0.36
N LEU A 736 -3.57 -6.87 0.72
CA LEU A 736 -2.34 -6.56 0.00
C LEU A 736 -2.39 -7.08 -1.45
N ARG A 737 -2.96 -8.27 -1.68
CA ARG A 737 -3.15 -8.80 -3.04
C ARG A 737 -4.13 -7.94 -3.84
N TYR A 738 -5.23 -7.51 -3.23
CA TYR A 738 -6.20 -6.62 -3.86
C TYR A 738 -5.57 -5.27 -4.26
N GLU A 739 -4.83 -4.62 -3.36
CA GLU A 739 -4.15 -3.36 -3.69
C GLU A 739 -3.03 -3.54 -4.72
N LYS A 740 -2.31 -4.68 -4.72
CA LYS A 740 -1.34 -5.00 -5.78
C LYS A 740 -2.03 -5.15 -7.15
N GLU A 741 -3.15 -5.84 -7.22
CA GLU A 741 -3.91 -6.02 -8.47
C GLU A 741 -4.46 -4.68 -8.99
N LYS A 742 -5.07 -3.89 -8.10
CA LYS A 742 -5.51 -2.52 -8.40
C LYS A 742 -4.36 -1.62 -8.87
N SER A 743 -3.18 -1.73 -8.26
CA SER A 743 -1.98 -1.00 -8.70
C SER A 743 -1.53 -1.41 -10.10
N LEU A 744 -1.60 -2.71 -10.44
CA LEU A 744 -1.31 -3.20 -11.79
C LEU A 744 -2.33 -2.68 -12.81
N ASP A 745 -3.61 -2.64 -12.46
CA ASP A 745 -4.65 -2.10 -13.34
C ASP A 745 -4.50 -0.59 -13.55
N LEU A 746 -4.16 0.16 -12.51
CA LEU A 746 -3.82 1.57 -12.63
C LEU A 746 -2.59 1.79 -13.53
N LYS A 747 -1.55 0.95 -13.40
CA LYS A 747 -0.38 0.98 -14.29
C LYS A 747 -0.78 0.73 -15.75
N ARG A 748 -1.65 -0.25 -16.00
CA ARG A 748 -2.18 -0.53 -17.36
C ARG A 748 -2.99 0.64 -17.92
N HIS A 749 -3.81 1.30 -17.09
CA HIS A 749 -4.55 2.48 -17.52
C HIS A 749 -3.64 3.67 -17.81
N ASN A 750 -2.62 3.90 -16.98
CA ASN A 750 -1.63 4.95 -17.20
C ASN A 750 -0.86 4.74 -18.51
N THR A 751 -0.44 3.51 -18.82
CA THR A 751 0.27 3.24 -20.09
C THR A 751 -0.63 3.46 -21.31
N LEU A 752 -1.92 3.10 -21.23
CA LEU A 752 -2.88 3.40 -22.29
C LEU A 752 -3.10 4.91 -22.48
N LEU A 753 -3.21 5.67 -21.38
CA LEU A 753 -3.33 7.12 -21.42
C LEU A 753 -2.08 7.78 -22.01
N GLU A 754 -0.88 7.27 -21.70
CA GLU A 754 0.36 7.74 -22.30
C GLU A 754 0.40 7.48 -23.80
N GLN A 755 -0.07 6.32 -24.26
CA GLN A 755 -0.18 6.01 -25.69
C GLN A 755 -1.14 6.96 -26.42
N GLU A 756 -2.32 7.21 -25.86
CA GLU A 756 -3.29 8.16 -26.43
C GLU A 756 -2.75 9.59 -26.43
N LYS A 757 -2.06 10.02 -25.37
CA LYS A 757 -1.38 11.32 -25.31
C LYS A 757 -0.32 11.46 -26.41
N LEU A 758 0.48 10.43 -26.65
CA LEU A 758 1.48 10.43 -27.73
C LEU A 758 0.83 10.51 -29.12
N LYS A 759 -0.27 9.78 -29.32
CA LYS A 759 -1.04 9.79 -30.57
C LYS A 759 -1.67 11.17 -30.84
N LEU A 760 -2.37 11.74 -29.87
CA LEU A 760 -2.91 13.10 -29.96
C LEU A 760 -1.80 14.14 -30.16
N GLY A 761 -0.64 13.96 -29.55
CA GLY A 761 0.54 14.79 -29.79
C GLY A 761 1.02 14.74 -31.25
N ALA A 762 0.98 13.57 -31.89
CA ALA A 762 1.31 13.42 -33.30
C ALA A 762 0.25 14.07 -34.22
N GLU A 763 -1.03 13.87 -33.92
CA GLU A 763 -2.15 14.48 -34.66
C GLU A 763 -2.13 16.01 -34.56
N LEU A 764 -1.83 16.57 -33.39
CA LEU A 764 -1.68 18.01 -33.18
C LEU A 764 -0.52 18.57 -34.01
N LYS A 765 0.65 17.92 -33.99
CA LYS A 765 1.80 18.33 -34.82
C LYS A 765 1.46 18.28 -36.31
N GLN A 766 0.71 17.26 -36.74
CA GLN A 766 0.25 17.17 -38.12
C GLN A 766 -0.72 18.31 -38.47
N ALA A 767 -1.70 18.60 -37.62
CA ALA A 767 -2.64 19.70 -37.82
C ALA A 767 -1.94 21.06 -37.86
N GLN A 768 -0.98 21.31 -36.96
CA GLN A 768 -0.15 22.50 -36.96
C GLN A 768 0.63 22.65 -38.27
N SER A 769 1.25 21.57 -38.77
CA SER A 769 1.96 21.62 -40.07
C SER A 769 1.04 21.97 -41.24
N LYS A 770 -0.21 21.45 -41.25
CA LYS A 770 -1.21 21.78 -42.26
C LYS A 770 -1.67 23.24 -42.16
N LEU A 771 -1.83 23.76 -40.94
CA LEU A 771 -2.20 25.15 -40.72
C LEU A 771 -1.13 26.10 -41.26
N VAL A 772 0.15 25.85 -40.97
CA VAL A 772 1.27 26.63 -41.52
C VAL A 772 1.28 26.59 -43.05
N GLN A 773 1.00 25.44 -43.66
CA GLN A 773 0.89 25.34 -45.12
C GLN A 773 -0.28 26.16 -45.69
N LEU A 774 -1.41 26.21 -45.00
CA LEU A 774 -2.56 27.02 -45.41
C LEU A 774 -2.31 28.53 -45.23
N GLU A 775 -1.67 28.92 -44.13
CA GLU A 775 -1.26 30.31 -43.90
C GLU A 775 -0.30 30.80 -45.00
N GLN A 776 0.66 29.97 -45.41
CA GLN A 776 1.55 30.26 -46.53
C GLN A 776 0.76 30.43 -47.85
N LYS A 777 -0.22 29.55 -48.13
CA LYS A 777 -1.06 29.67 -49.32
C LYS A 777 -1.91 30.94 -49.30
N LEU A 778 -2.50 31.29 -48.15
CA LEU A 778 -3.24 32.54 -47.97
C LEU A 778 -2.35 33.76 -48.22
N GLN A 779 -1.14 33.79 -47.66
CA GLN A 779 -0.18 34.87 -47.92
C GLN A 779 0.17 35.00 -49.41
N THR A 780 0.34 33.87 -50.13
CA THR A 780 0.58 33.93 -51.57
C THR A 780 -0.61 34.50 -52.34
N GLN A 781 -1.84 34.12 -51.97
CA GLN A 781 -3.06 34.64 -52.60
C GLN A 781 -3.32 36.10 -52.28
N ASP A 782 -3.03 36.55 -51.06
CA ASP A 782 -3.15 37.95 -50.65
C ASP A 782 -2.19 38.82 -51.48
N GLY A 783 -0.94 38.37 -51.64
CA GLY A 783 0.03 39.01 -52.52
C GLY A 783 -0.36 38.99 -54.01
N GLU A 784 -1.17 38.03 -54.47
CA GLU A 784 -1.75 38.04 -55.82
C GLU A 784 -2.91 39.04 -55.92
N CYS A 785 -3.78 39.12 -54.92
CA CYS A 785 -4.88 40.07 -54.85
C CYS A 785 -4.36 41.51 -54.86
N ASP A 786 -3.33 41.81 -54.07
CA ASP A 786 -2.69 43.12 -54.05
C ASP A 786 -2.12 43.51 -55.42
N ARG A 787 -1.47 42.58 -56.12
CA ARG A 787 -0.97 42.80 -57.49
C ARG A 787 -2.10 43.09 -58.46
N GLN A 788 -3.21 42.35 -58.36
CA GLN A 788 -4.39 42.58 -59.19
C GLN A 788 -5.01 43.96 -58.88
N GLN A 789 -5.11 44.33 -57.59
CA GLN A 789 -5.65 45.62 -57.18
C GLN A 789 -4.79 46.79 -57.66
N GLN A 790 -3.46 46.67 -57.60
CA GLN A 790 -2.54 47.65 -58.18
C GLN A 790 -2.78 47.80 -59.69
N LYS A 791 -2.93 46.68 -60.40
CA LYS A 791 -3.21 46.69 -61.85
C LYS A 791 -4.54 47.35 -62.19
N VAL A 792 -5.59 47.14 -61.38
CA VAL A 792 -6.88 47.84 -61.54
C VAL A 792 -6.70 49.36 -61.36
N ARG A 793 -6.01 49.80 -60.31
CA ARG A 793 -5.73 51.25 -60.09
C ARG A 793 -4.94 51.87 -61.24
N GLU A 794 -3.96 51.15 -61.79
CA GLU A 794 -3.21 51.60 -62.97
C GLU A 794 -4.11 51.77 -64.20
N LEU A 795 -5.01 50.81 -64.44
CA LEU A 795 -5.98 50.88 -65.54
C LEU A 795 -7.00 52.00 -65.35
N GLU A 796 -7.48 52.24 -64.13
CA GLU A 796 -8.34 53.38 -63.79
C GLU A 796 -7.65 54.72 -64.07
N LEU A 797 -6.38 54.86 -63.69
CA LEU A 797 -5.58 56.06 -64.00
C LEU A 797 -5.37 56.25 -65.50
N GLN A 798 -5.15 55.16 -66.25
CA GLN A 798 -5.06 55.21 -67.71
C GLN A 798 -6.40 55.64 -68.33
N LEU A 799 -7.52 55.11 -67.82
CA LEU A 799 -8.86 55.49 -68.28
C LEU A 799 -9.13 56.97 -68.04
N ILE A 800 -8.84 57.49 -66.84
CA ILE A 800 -8.99 58.92 -66.51
C ILE A 800 -8.15 59.77 -67.47
N ARG A 801 -6.87 59.44 -67.67
CA ARG A 801 -5.99 60.15 -68.62
C ARG A 801 -6.58 60.16 -70.03
N SER A 802 -7.05 59.01 -70.52
CA SER A 802 -7.65 58.91 -71.86
C SER A 802 -8.94 59.75 -71.98
N SER A 803 -9.77 59.77 -70.93
CA SER A 803 -10.99 60.57 -70.90
C SER A 803 -10.69 62.07 -70.90
N THR A 804 -9.69 62.51 -70.13
CA THR A 804 -9.25 63.92 -70.11
C THR A 804 -8.61 64.35 -71.43
N ALA A 805 -7.84 63.46 -72.08
CA ALA A 805 -7.33 63.72 -73.42
C ALA A 805 -8.47 63.77 -74.46
N GLY A 806 -9.50 62.95 -74.29
CA GLY A 806 -10.74 62.99 -75.09
C GLY A 806 -11.51 64.31 -74.90
N SER A 807 -11.66 64.79 -73.68
CA SER A 807 -12.36 66.06 -73.42
C SER A 807 -11.57 67.28 -73.90
N THR A 808 -10.25 67.30 -73.75
CA THR A 808 -9.42 68.39 -74.28
C THR A 808 -9.43 68.40 -75.81
N THR A 809 -9.34 67.24 -76.46
CA THR A 809 -9.47 67.15 -77.93
C THR A 809 -10.86 67.56 -78.40
N ALA A 810 -11.93 67.16 -77.72
CA ALA A 810 -13.29 67.61 -78.03
C ALA A 810 -13.46 69.13 -77.88
N SER A 811 -12.95 69.71 -76.78
CA SER A 811 -12.97 71.17 -76.55
C SER A 811 -12.21 71.94 -77.62
N LEU A 812 -11.00 71.49 -77.97
CA LEU A 812 -10.21 72.09 -79.05
C LEU A 812 -10.93 71.98 -80.40
N GLN A 813 -11.68 70.88 -80.61
CA GLN A 813 -12.46 70.68 -81.83
C GLN A 813 -13.70 71.58 -81.88
N GLU A 814 -14.38 71.83 -80.75
CA GLU A 814 -15.45 72.82 -80.64
C GLU A 814 -14.95 74.24 -80.88
N GLU A 815 -13.80 74.64 -80.29
CA GLU A 815 -13.17 75.95 -80.54
C GLU A 815 -12.81 76.12 -82.01
N LEU A 816 -12.24 75.09 -82.64
CA LEU A 816 -11.94 75.10 -84.07
C LEU A 816 -13.22 75.26 -84.91
N GLN A 817 -14.32 74.60 -84.55
CA GLN A 817 -15.61 74.77 -85.23
C GLN A 817 -16.19 76.16 -85.02
N ALA A 818 -16.09 76.72 -83.81
CA ALA A 818 -16.52 78.08 -83.52
C ALA A 818 -15.73 79.11 -84.33
N GLU A 819 -14.42 78.95 -84.46
CA GLU A 819 -13.58 79.79 -85.32
C GLU A 819 -13.92 79.64 -86.80
N ARG A 820 -14.16 78.42 -87.28
CA ARG A 820 -14.68 78.21 -88.65
C ARG A 820 -16.00 78.94 -88.87
N ALA A 821 -16.93 78.89 -87.92
CA ALA A 821 -18.20 79.60 -87.99
C ALA A 821 -18.01 81.13 -87.98
N ARG A 822 -17.09 81.64 -87.16
CA ARG A 822 -16.69 83.07 -87.15
C ARG A 822 -16.09 83.50 -88.49
N LEU A 823 -15.21 82.68 -89.07
CA LEU A 823 -14.63 82.92 -90.39
C LEU A 823 -15.70 82.94 -91.48
N ILE A 824 -16.63 81.98 -91.48
CA ILE A 824 -17.77 81.98 -92.40
C ILE A 824 -18.67 83.21 -92.21
N ALA A 825 -18.92 83.62 -90.97
CA ALA A 825 -19.70 84.83 -90.68
C ALA A 825 -18.98 86.12 -91.12
N ALA A 826 -17.66 86.18 -90.94
CA ALA A 826 -16.81 87.27 -91.42
C ALA A 826 -16.79 87.31 -92.95
N ASP A 827 -16.63 86.15 -93.61
CA ASP A 827 -16.67 86.02 -95.06
C ASP A 827 -18.04 86.47 -95.60
N LYS A 828 -19.16 86.02 -95.01
CA LYS A 828 -20.51 86.52 -95.34
C LYS A 828 -20.67 88.03 -95.15
N LYS A 829 -20.05 88.63 -94.13
CA LYS A 829 -20.06 90.10 -93.95
C LYS A 829 -19.26 90.80 -95.06
N VAL A 830 -18.13 90.23 -95.48
CA VAL A 830 -17.36 90.73 -96.64
C VAL A 830 -18.17 90.57 -97.93
N SER A 831 -18.86 89.44 -98.14
CA SER A 831 -19.73 89.22 -99.30
C SER A 831 -20.95 90.16 -99.30
N ALA A 832 -21.55 90.42 -98.13
CA ALA A 832 -22.64 91.38 -97.98
C ALA A 832 -22.17 92.83 -98.21
N GLY A 833 -20.95 93.17 -97.79
CA GLY A 833 -20.29 94.44 -98.13
C GLY A 833 -20.06 94.61 -99.63
N ALA A 834 -19.71 93.52 -100.34
CA ALA A 834 -19.57 93.51 -101.80
C ALA A 834 -20.91 93.54 -102.56
N CYS A 835 -22.04 93.24 -101.91
CA CYS A 835 -23.37 93.30 -102.55
C CYS A 835 -23.97 94.72 -102.52
N TRP A 836 -23.46 95.63 -101.68
CA TRP A 836 -23.83 97.05 -101.67
C TRP A 836 -23.12 97.89 -102.76
N THR A 837 -22.23 97.30 -103.55
CA THR A 837 -21.50 97.97 -104.65
C THR A 837 -22.00 97.64 -106.05
N MET A 838 -23.21 97.08 -106.21
CA MET A 838 -23.85 96.93 -107.53
C MET A 838 -25.27 97.48 -107.57
N VAL A 839 -25.38 98.80 -107.72
CA VAL A 839 -26.53 99.49 -108.33
C VAL A 839 -26.05 100.05 -109.68
N PRO A 840 -26.71 99.75 -110.82
CA PRO A 840 -26.35 100.32 -112.12
C PRO A 840 -27.23 101.52 -112.50
N SER A 841 -26.62 102.59 -113.03
CA SER A 841 -26.94 103.24 -114.33
C SER A 841 -26.33 104.65 -114.40
N GLY A 842 -25.41 104.89 -115.36
CA GLY A 842 -24.80 106.19 -115.63
C GLY A 842 -23.35 106.09 -116.07
#